data_AF-A0A6L7YWF4-F1
#
_entry.id   AF-A0A6L7YWF4-F1
#
_cell.length_a   1.000
_cell.length_b   1.000
_cell.length_c   1.000
_cell.angle_alpha   90.00
_cell.angle_beta   90.00
_cell.angle_gamma   90.00
#
_symmetry.space_group_name_H-M   'P 1'
#
loop_
_entity.id
_entity.type
_entity.pdbx_description
1 polymer ?
#
loop_
_entity_poly.entity_id
_entity_poly.type
_entity_poly.pdbx_seq_one_letter_code
_entity_poly.pdbx_strand_id
1 'polypeptide(L)'
;MPDHIQHMHAPLVVGGIQRLTARPEVDAAARYPEQRSELFPSQARDPTQFGDGLAGGPSLDLHRCRHRFTRGSFRSSDTVVGSGVRVPQSKSPDDTTGPGLLPGLGCTCCRHSIRGMWRSLADTRGVGAMPAGRGRIRVTIATIALVVLQSAVASAVHGQVVRGRLVDDGDNAAIAGAMVTLVGRDGRGVARMLTRSGTGVFELRVPAPGEYRLRAERIGYGTTHSAFFRISTRDTLTVQMAAPIEAISLAEISVSVRPQCHLRPEEGLAVARVWDEARKALAAASWTQERGLYRYEMLGIKRFLDPDGRRVEAEDRAYGQALVPVPYVARSADSLVHGGFARFSAEASDFWGPDAGVLLSDPFLDTHCLRIRSGAGGLVGLEFEPVPDRDVADIAGTMWLDAETAELQRVDYRYVNLPVPDWLMDASPGGTVSFRGLPDGTWIVTSWNIRMFTAGEAEHPLTGQPTATLEGVAITHGEVLRAHGDAGVVFEGHRGRRIAGTVVDSLGAGLPNARVYVRGSGTETETDAEGRFELDRLGVGTYAVHFTHPYLEQLWYESEPVEVEVGPDVDSRVEVRFEAPPLSDVLSAVCGREGPPGVPMVSGAGTAVWQTGILTGSVTDTDGNPIEDATLHLLTRAYDPRHFARVRDPRTINFEEQRSRWT
;
A
#
# COMPACT_ATOMS: atom_id res chain seq x y z
N MET A 1 44.62 47.07 -36.38
CA MET A 1 44.46 45.69 -36.86
C MET A 1 43.90 44.85 -35.74
N PRO A 2 42.60 44.54 -35.80
CA PRO A 2 42.06 43.32 -35.22
C PRO A 2 41.26 42.52 -36.26
N ASP A 3 41.23 41.21 -36.06
CA ASP A 3 40.52 40.22 -36.87
C ASP A 3 39.00 40.40 -36.82
N HIS A 4 38.40 40.53 -38.01
CA HIS A 4 36.97 40.39 -38.25
C HIS A 4 36.70 38.95 -38.73
N ILE A 5 35.93 38.17 -37.95
CA ILE A 5 35.21 37.01 -38.49
C ILE A 5 33.75 37.43 -38.63
N GLN A 6 33.36 37.76 -39.86
CA GLN A 6 31.97 37.91 -40.28
C GLN A 6 31.41 36.51 -40.56
N HIS A 7 30.40 36.07 -39.81
CA HIS A 7 29.54 34.95 -40.22
C HIS A 7 28.55 35.45 -41.27
N MET A 8 28.71 35.00 -42.51
CA MET A 8 27.73 35.20 -43.58
C MET A 8 26.54 34.25 -43.38
N HIS A 9 25.35 34.81 -43.14
CA HIS A 9 24.08 34.13 -43.37
C HIS A 9 23.83 34.03 -44.88
N ALA A 10 23.74 32.81 -45.40
CA ALA A 10 23.25 32.57 -46.76
C ALA A 10 21.72 32.51 -46.74
N PRO A 11 21.00 33.26 -47.61
CA PRO A 11 19.54 33.22 -47.67
C PRO A 11 19.08 31.98 -48.43
N LEU A 12 18.10 31.25 -47.87
CA LEU A 12 17.38 30.21 -48.59
C LEU A 12 16.38 30.87 -49.54
N VAL A 13 16.61 30.74 -50.85
CA VAL A 13 15.72 31.24 -51.90
C VAL A 13 14.54 30.27 -52.04
N VAL A 14 13.34 30.70 -51.63
CA VAL A 14 12.09 30.00 -51.93
C VAL A 14 11.57 30.50 -53.28
N GLY A 15 11.66 29.65 -54.30
CA GLY A 15 11.19 29.97 -55.65
C GLY A 15 9.68 29.74 -55.81
N GLY A 16 8.98 30.79 -56.26
CA GLY A 16 7.85 30.74 -57.19
C GLY A 16 6.54 30.08 -56.72
N ILE A 17 5.58 30.92 -56.32
CA ILE A 17 4.16 30.56 -56.17
C ILE A 17 3.55 30.35 -57.57
N GLN A 18 3.10 29.13 -57.88
CA GLN A 18 2.15 28.91 -58.97
C GLN A 18 0.73 28.99 -58.41
N ARG A 19 -0.08 29.91 -58.97
CA ARG A 19 -1.53 29.96 -58.80
C ARG A 19 -2.16 28.65 -59.28
N LEU A 20 -2.86 27.95 -58.39
CA LEU A 20 -3.85 26.94 -58.76
C LEU A 20 -5.20 27.34 -58.17
N THR A 21 -6.13 27.67 -59.07
CA THR A 21 -7.54 27.95 -58.80
C THR A 21 -8.27 26.70 -58.32
N ALA A 22 -9.12 26.88 -57.32
CA ALA A 22 -9.95 25.84 -56.69
C ALA A 22 -10.93 25.16 -57.66
N ARG A 23 -11.13 23.85 -57.46
CA ARG A 23 -12.38 23.14 -57.75
C ARG A 23 -12.67 22.16 -56.60
N PRO A 24 -13.92 22.06 -56.14
CA PRO A 24 -14.32 21.10 -55.12
C PRO A 24 -14.75 19.78 -55.78
N GLU A 25 -14.33 18.65 -55.22
CA GLU A 25 -14.97 17.37 -55.48
C GLU A 25 -15.19 16.62 -54.15
N VAL A 26 -16.41 16.12 -54.03
CA VAL A 26 -17.04 15.45 -52.88
C VAL A 26 -17.18 13.96 -53.25
N ASP A 27 -17.33 13.11 -52.22
CA ASP A 27 -17.63 11.67 -52.19
C ASP A 27 -16.42 10.71 -52.17
N ALA A 28 -16.43 9.55 -51.49
CA ALA A 28 -17.27 8.95 -50.45
C ALA A 28 -16.59 7.61 -50.03
N ALA A 29 -16.77 7.22 -48.76
CA ALA A 29 -16.86 5.86 -48.19
C ALA A 29 -15.91 4.71 -48.66
N ALA A 30 -15.20 4.09 -47.69
CA ALA A 30 -15.58 2.79 -47.10
C ALA A 30 -14.39 1.88 -46.65
N ARG A 31 -14.56 1.32 -45.44
CA ARG A 31 -14.11 0.01 -44.89
C ARG A 31 -12.64 -0.23 -44.55
N TYR A 32 -12.41 -0.47 -43.26
CA TYR A 32 -11.40 -1.39 -42.71
C TYR A 32 -12.08 -2.49 -41.88
N PRO A 33 -11.67 -3.77 -41.99
CA PRO A 33 -12.09 -4.83 -41.08
C PRO A 33 -11.12 -4.98 -39.89
N GLU A 34 -11.67 -5.48 -38.78
CA GLU A 34 -10.94 -6.00 -37.62
C GLU A 34 -10.07 -7.23 -37.97
N GLN A 35 -8.88 -7.37 -37.34
CA GLN A 35 -8.60 -8.46 -36.39
C GLN A 35 -7.13 -8.51 -35.91
N ARG A 36 -6.98 -8.49 -34.58
CA ARG A 36 -6.22 -9.40 -33.69
C ARG A 36 -4.73 -9.75 -33.91
N SER A 37 -3.99 -9.50 -32.82
CA SER A 37 -3.14 -10.45 -32.06
C SER A 37 -1.64 -10.56 -32.35
N GLU A 38 -0.90 -10.25 -31.28
CA GLU A 38 0.15 -11.07 -30.65
C GLU A 38 1.65 -10.88 -31.00
N LEU A 39 2.41 -10.95 -29.89
CA LEU A 39 3.80 -11.41 -29.70
C LEU A 39 4.94 -10.38 -29.71
N PHE A 40 5.33 -10.00 -28.49
CA PHE A 40 6.69 -9.63 -28.08
C PHE A 40 7.67 -10.81 -28.26
N PRO A 41 8.94 -10.52 -28.57
CA PRO A 41 10.03 -11.26 -27.93
C PRO A 41 11.02 -10.31 -27.23
N SER A 42 11.20 -10.59 -25.94
CA SER A 42 12.35 -10.21 -25.14
C SER A 42 13.58 -11.04 -25.55
N GLN A 43 14.74 -10.39 -25.75
CA GLN A 43 16.02 -11.05 -25.56
C GLN A 43 17.02 -10.16 -24.82
N ALA A 44 17.47 -10.71 -23.69
CA ALA A 44 18.60 -10.29 -22.90
C ALA A 44 19.93 -10.60 -23.59
N ARG A 45 20.97 -9.82 -23.28
CA ARG A 45 22.36 -10.26 -23.39
C ARG A 45 23.14 -9.87 -22.12
N ASP A 46 23.80 -10.89 -21.59
CA ASP A 46 24.75 -10.93 -20.49
C ASP A 46 26.02 -10.08 -20.73
N PRO A 47 26.71 -9.65 -19.66
CA PRO A 47 28.06 -9.11 -19.68
C PRO A 47 29.13 -10.15 -19.32
N THR A 48 30.36 -9.96 -19.81
CA THR A 48 31.68 -10.13 -19.13
C THR A 48 32.79 -10.52 -20.12
N GLN A 49 33.90 -9.76 -20.12
CA GLN A 49 35.24 -10.22 -19.69
C GLN A 49 36.36 -9.18 -19.97
N PHE A 50 37.16 -8.91 -18.92
CA PHE A 50 38.63 -8.69 -18.78
C PHE A 50 39.47 -8.23 -20.00
N GLY A 51 40.52 -7.41 -19.89
CA GLY A 51 41.30 -6.86 -18.77
C GLY A 51 42.58 -6.15 -19.27
N ASP A 52 43.39 -5.65 -18.32
CA ASP A 52 44.78 -5.14 -18.38
C ASP A 52 45.11 -3.65 -18.69
N GLY A 53 45.84 -3.02 -17.74
CA GLY A 53 47.10 -2.36 -18.08
C GLY A 53 47.38 -0.90 -17.63
N LEU A 54 47.99 -0.74 -16.45
CA LEU A 54 49.13 0.16 -16.12
C LEU A 54 48.99 1.69 -15.91
N ALA A 55 49.37 2.08 -14.68
CA ALA A 55 50.37 3.08 -14.26
C ALA A 55 50.08 4.61 -14.23
N GLY A 56 50.30 5.22 -13.06
CA GLY A 56 50.69 6.63 -12.90
C GLY A 56 50.18 7.32 -11.62
N GLY A 57 51.01 7.43 -10.58
CA GLY A 57 50.80 8.34 -9.43
C GLY A 57 51.03 9.83 -9.80
N PRO A 58 50.91 10.78 -8.85
CA PRO A 58 51.82 10.82 -7.69
C PRO A 58 51.22 11.24 -6.33
N SER A 59 52.10 11.04 -5.35
CA SER A 59 52.20 11.39 -3.94
C SER A 59 51.65 12.74 -3.44
N LEU A 60 51.18 12.74 -2.19
CA LEU A 60 51.41 13.83 -1.22
C LEU A 60 51.60 13.23 0.19
N ASP A 61 52.81 13.46 0.72
CA ASP A 61 53.25 13.22 2.10
C ASP A 61 52.53 14.15 3.09
N LEU A 62 52.26 13.67 4.31
CA LEU A 62 52.31 14.50 5.53
C LEU A 62 52.42 13.65 6.82
N HIS A 63 53.64 13.68 7.36
CA HIS A 63 54.09 13.68 8.77
C HIS A 63 53.52 12.74 9.86
N ARG A 64 54.48 11.97 10.39
CA ARG A 64 54.61 11.35 11.73
C ARG A 64 54.07 12.18 12.92
N CYS A 65 53.53 11.48 13.91
CA CYS A 65 54.02 11.53 15.29
C CYS A 65 53.83 10.19 16.03
N ARG A 66 54.80 9.85 16.87
CA ARG A 66 55.04 8.54 17.49
C ARG A 66 55.07 8.70 19.01
N HIS A 67 54.67 7.63 19.72
CA HIS A 67 54.91 7.29 21.13
C HIS A 67 54.01 7.91 22.22
N ARG A 68 53.32 7.03 22.97
CA ARG A 68 53.83 6.55 24.27
C ARG A 68 53.11 5.28 24.76
N PHE A 69 53.94 4.28 25.06
CA PHE A 69 53.62 3.11 25.88
C PHE A 69 53.74 3.49 27.37
N THR A 70 52.84 2.98 28.20
CA THR A 70 53.13 2.66 29.61
C THR A 70 52.47 1.33 29.98
N ARG A 71 53.32 0.37 30.35
CA ARG A 71 52.99 -0.91 31.00
C ARG A 71 52.97 -0.72 32.53
N GLY A 72 52.07 -1.45 33.19
CA GLY A 72 52.21 -2.03 34.55
C GLY A 72 51.25 -3.23 34.58
N SER A 73 51.64 -4.52 34.68
CA SER A 73 52.36 -5.24 35.76
C SER A 73 51.59 -5.10 37.10
N PHE A 74 51.07 -6.12 37.79
CA PHE A 74 51.62 -7.45 38.14
C PHE A 74 50.52 -8.32 38.84
N ARG A 75 50.57 -9.66 38.65
CA ARG A 75 50.32 -10.84 39.56
C ARG A 75 49.29 -10.79 40.72
N SER A 76 48.77 -11.89 41.31
CA SER A 76 48.50 -13.32 41.03
C SER A 76 48.19 -13.97 42.40
N SER A 77 47.18 -14.82 42.51
CA SER A 77 47.06 -15.89 43.53
C SER A 77 45.88 -16.81 43.11
N ASP A 78 46.07 -18.05 42.63
CA ASP A 78 46.34 -19.32 43.35
C ASP A 78 45.18 -19.73 44.30
N THR A 79 44.60 -20.95 44.35
CA THR A 79 44.74 -22.32 43.76
C THR A 79 43.40 -23.05 44.12
N VAL A 80 42.86 -24.08 43.42
CA VAL A 80 43.03 -25.52 43.69
C VAL A 80 42.13 -26.38 42.76
N VAL A 81 42.80 -27.19 41.92
CA VAL A 81 42.65 -28.64 41.58
C VAL A 81 41.32 -29.25 41.09
N GLY A 82 41.40 -29.93 39.94
CA GLY A 82 40.75 -31.24 39.76
C GLY A 82 40.45 -31.75 38.34
N SER A 83 41.46 -32.30 37.63
CA SER A 83 41.40 -33.41 36.63
C SER A 83 40.43 -33.32 35.43
N GLY A 84 40.79 -33.50 34.15
CA GLY A 84 41.86 -34.28 33.49
C GLY A 84 41.23 -34.89 32.20
N VAL A 85 41.32 -34.22 31.05
CA VAL A 85 42.25 -34.51 29.92
C VAL A 85 42.02 -35.85 29.21
N ARG A 86 41.52 -35.84 27.95
CA ARG A 86 42.34 -36.03 26.72
C ARG A 86 41.52 -35.93 25.41
N VAL A 87 41.92 -34.98 24.57
CA VAL A 87 41.80 -34.89 23.08
C VAL A 87 42.90 -35.86 22.50
N PRO A 88 43.12 -36.21 21.19
CA PRO A 88 42.78 -35.45 19.98
C PRO A 88 42.54 -36.20 18.63
N GLN A 89 42.06 -35.43 17.65
CA GLN A 89 42.44 -35.33 16.22
C GLN A 89 42.65 -36.60 15.34
N SER A 90 42.04 -36.59 14.15
CA SER A 90 42.68 -36.28 12.85
C SER A 90 42.21 -37.14 11.66
N LYS A 91 42.06 -36.45 10.51
CA LYS A 91 42.39 -36.81 9.11
C LYS A 91 41.67 -37.96 8.38
N SER A 92 41.10 -37.55 7.24
CA SER A 92 40.78 -38.29 6.00
C SER A 92 42.02 -39.01 5.40
N PRO A 93 41.88 -40.10 4.60
CA PRO A 93 41.77 -39.95 3.13
C PRO A 93 40.92 -41.03 2.37
N ASP A 94 40.53 -40.66 1.14
CA ASP A 94 40.41 -41.42 -0.13
C ASP A 94 39.75 -42.82 -0.28
N ASP A 95 38.71 -42.80 -1.12
CA ASP A 95 38.56 -43.47 -2.44
C ASP A 95 38.13 -44.95 -2.61
N THR A 96 37.31 -45.14 -3.65
CA THR A 96 37.02 -46.33 -4.49
C THR A 96 36.11 -47.53 -4.07
N THR A 97 35.04 -47.70 -4.88
CA THR A 97 34.39 -48.95 -5.40
C THR A 97 33.60 -49.92 -4.49
N GLY A 98 32.36 -50.23 -4.90
CA GLY A 98 31.43 -51.23 -4.30
C GLY A 98 31.76 -52.70 -4.65
N PRO A 99 30.80 -53.66 -4.70
CA PRO A 99 29.38 -53.66 -4.34
C PRO A 99 28.96 -54.83 -3.37
N GLY A 100 27.71 -54.84 -2.91
CA GLY A 100 26.96 -56.09 -2.65
C GLY A 100 26.39 -56.35 -1.24
N LEU A 101 25.11 -56.73 -1.26
CA LEU A 101 24.37 -57.62 -0.34
C LEU A 101 23.61 -57.03 0.88
N LEU A 102 22.28 -57.29 0.79
CA LEU A 102 21.13 -57.13 1.70
C LEU A 102 21.26 -57.91 3.04
N PRO A 103 20.30 -57.88 4.01
CA PRO A 103 18.96 -57.24 4.02
C PRO A 103 18.59 -56.43 5.29
N GLY A 104 17.75 -55.41 5.09
CA GLY A 104 16.96 -54.76 6.14
C GLY A 104 15.48 -55.14 6.05
N LEU A 105 14.92 -55.57 7.18
CA LEU A 105 13.53 -55.92 7.42
C LEU A 105 12.63 -54.67 7.55
N GLY A 106 11.42 -54.74 6.97
CA GLY A 106 10.12 -54.20 7.41
C GLY A 106 9.96 -52.70 7.74
N CYS A 107 8.86 -51.99 7.46
CA CYS A 107 7.55 -52.34 6.94
C CYS A 107 6.84 -51.07 6.41
N THR A 108 6.34 -51.16 5.18
CA THR A 108 5.02 -50.77 4.65
C THR A 108 4.24 -49.54 5.18
N CYS A 109 4.02 -48.57 4.27
CA CYS A 109 2.71 -47.99 3.96
C CYS A 109 2.57 -47.82 2.43
N CYS A 110 1.59 -48.47 1.81
CA CYS A 110 1.33 -48.43 0.36
C CYS A 110 0.34 -47.31 -0.04
N ARG A 111 0.80 -46.39 -0.89
CA ARG A 111 0.04 -45.77 -2.00
C ARG A 111 0.21 -46.64 -3.24
N HIS A 112 -0.75 -46.67 -4.17
CA HIS A 112 -0.61 -46.71 -5.65
C HIS A 112 -2.05 -46.55 -6.24
N SER A 113 -2.40 -45.62 -7.15
CA SER A 113 -1.96 -45.36 -8.54
C SER A 113 -2.11 -46.61 -9.44
N ILE A 114 -2.63 -46.62 -10.68
CA ILE A 114 -2.80 -45.60 -11.73
C ILE A 114 -3.73 -46.16 -12.85
N ARG A 115 -4.30 -45.23 -13.62
CA ARG A 115 -4.93 -45.22 -14.96
C ARG A 115 -4.80 -46.42 -15.93
N GLY A 116 -5.84 -46.54 -16.77
CA GLY A 116 -5.76 -46.73 -18.24
C GLY A 116 -6.80 -47.73 -18.79
N MET A 117 -7.89 -47.38 -19.48
CA MET A 117 -8.08 -46.83 -20.85
C MET A 117 -8.75 -47.89 -21.77
N TRP A 118 -9.71 -47.45 -22.61
CA TRP A 118 -10.28 -48.05 -23.86
C TRP A 118 -11.74 -48.57 -23.89
N ARG A 119 -12.59 -47.75 -24.57
CA ARG A 119 -13.59 -48.01 -25.66
C ARG A 119 -14.55 -49.22 -25.53
N SER A 120 -15.87 -49.02 -25.48
CA SER A 120 -16.86 -48.71 -26.56
C SER A 120 -17.45 -49.97 -27.25
N LEU A 121 -18.78 -49.90 -27.50
CA LEU A 121 -19.67 -50.78 -28.27
C LEU A 121 -20.28 -51.99 -27.55
N ALA A 122 -21.59 -51.94 -27.27
CA ALA A 122 -22.61 -52.57 -28.12
C ALA A 122 -23.97 -52.62 -27.39
N ASP A 123 -24.97 -52.00 -28.01
CA ASP A 123 -26.39 -52.18 -27.71
C ASP A 123 -27.10 -52.70 -28.97
N THR A 124 -28.19 -53.42 -28.74
CA THR A 124 -29.30 -53.83 -29.63
C THR A 124 -29.16 -55.05 -30.57
N ARG A 125 -29.98 -56.06 -30.26
CA ARG A 125 -30.92 -56.87 -31.08
C ARG A 125 -31.38 -58.00 -30.13
N GLY A 126 -32.64 -58.16 -29.73
CA GLY A 126 -33.86 -58.24 -30.54
C GLY A 126 -34.37 -59.69 -30.50
N VAL A 127 -35.69 -59.86 -30.34
CA VAL A 127 -36.53 -61.07 -30.45
C VAL A 127 -37.12 -61.56 -29.12
N GLY A 128 -38.45 -61.48 -29.05
CA GLY A 128 -39.25 -61.74 -27.86
C GLY A 128 -39.84 -63.14 -27.77
N ALA A 129 -40.59 -63.35 -26.69
CA ALA A 129 -41.76 -64.23 -26.60
C ALA A 129 -42.43 -63.98 -25.23
N MET A 130 -43.73 -63.66 -25.24
CA MET A 130 -44.63 -63.84 -24.09
C MET A 130 -44.77 -65.34 -23.79
N PRO A 131 -45.05 -65.78 -22.54
CA PRO A 131 -46.44 -65.81 -22.07
C PRO A 131 -46.67 -65.50 -20.58
N ALA A 132 -47.96 -65.40 -20.29
CA ALA A 132 -48.62 -65.03 -19.05
C ALA A 132 -48.25 -65.85 -17.81
N GLY A 133 -48.30 -65.19 -16.65
CA GLY A 133 -48.30 -65.83 -15.34
C GLY A 133 -48.81 -64.89 -14.25
N ARG A 134 -50.05 -65.11 -13.80
CA ARG A 134 -50.68 -64.44 -12.63
C ARG A 134 -49.90 -64.78 -11.35
N GLY A 135 -49.61 -63.81 -10.48
CA GLY A 135 -49.10 -64.13 -9.14
C GLY A 135 -48.67 -62.98 -8.23
N ARG A 136 -49.65 -62.36 -7.56
CA ARG A 136 -49.63 -61.91 -6.15
C ARG A 136 -48.55 -60.89 -5.67
N ILE A 137 -49.03 -59.67 -5.43
CA ILE A 137 -48.96 -58.88 -4.18
C ILE A 137 -48.09 -59.50 -3.07
N ARG A 138 -47.03 -58.78 -2.62
CA ARG A 138 -46.59 -58.62 -1.20
C ARG A 138 -45.20 -57.96 -1.04
N VAL A 139 -44.91 -56.74 -1.53
CA VAL A 139 -43.73 -55.97 -1.04
C VAL A 139 -43.92 -54.44 -1.08
N THR A 140 -45.11 -53.92 -0.79
CA THR A 140 -45.38 -52.47 -0.88
C THR A 140 -45.91 -51.85 0.41
N ILE A 141 -45.42 -52.32 1.57
CA ILE A 141 -45.73 -51.69 2.87
C ILE A 141 -44.44 -51.37 3.67
N ALA A 142 -43.33 -52.08 3.44
CA ALA A 142 -42.08 -51.82 4.15
C ALA A 142 -41.31 -50.57 3.65
N THR A 143 -41.49 -50.16 2.40
CA THR A 143 -40.78 -49.02 1.80
C THR A 143 -41.45 -47.67 2.08
N ILE A 144 -42.77 -47.65 2.32
CA ILE A 144 -43.49 -46.41 2.68
C ILE A 144 -43.23 -46.04 4.15
N ALA A 145 -43.04 -47.03 5.03
CA ALA A 145 -42.68 -46.78 6.42
C ALA A 145 -41.27 -46.16 6.57
N LEU A 146 -40.31 -46.48 5.69
CA LEU A 146 -38.95 -45.94 5.77
C LEU A 146 -38.84 -44.51 5.19
N VAL A 147 -39.69 -44.15 4.22
CA VAL A 147 -39.72 -42.79 3.62
C VAL A 147 -40.53 -41.82 4.50
N VAL A 148 -41.58 -42.28 5.18
CA VAL A 148 -42.35 -41.45 6.13
C VAL A 148 -41.60 -41.25 7.46
N LEU A 149 -40.69 -42.15 7.84
CA LEU A 149 -39.84 -41.96 9.03
C LEU A 149 -38.66 -41.00 8.79
N GLN A 150 -38.27 -40.75 7.53
CA GLN A 150 -37.25 -39.76 7.19
C GLN A 150 -37.78 -38.33 7.07
N SER A 151 -39.09 -38.13 6.92
CA SER A 151 -39.71 -36.80 6.87
C SER A 151 -40.16 -36.25 8.24
N ALA A 152 -39.98 -37.02 9.32
CA ALA A 152 -40.37 -36.63 10.69
C ALA A 152 -39.23 -36.08 11.57
N VAL A 153 -38.00 -35.95 11.07
CA VAL A 153 -36.86 -35.36 11.82
C VAL A 153 -36.23 -34.19 11.06
N ALA A 154 -37.05 -33.32 10.48
CA ALA A 154 -36.69 -31.92 10.35
C ALA A 154 -37.18 -31.19 11.61
N SER A 155 -36.70 -31.63 12.78
CA SER A 155 -36.81 -30.78 13.97
C SER A 155 -35.97 -29.56 13.67
N ALA A 156 -36.65 -28.45 13.35
CA ALA A 156 -36.03 -27.15 13.30
C ALA A 156 -35.16 -27.03 14.55
N VAL A 157 -33.86 -26.85 14.35
CA VAL A 157 -32.92 -26.53 15.43
C VAL A 157 -33.32 -25.15 15.92
N HIS A 158 -34.32 -25.09 16.79
CA HIS A 158 -34.62 -23.90 17.57
C HIS A 158 -33.53 -23.84 18.63
N GLY A 159 -32.43 -23.17 18.28
CA GLY A 159 -31.44 -22.75 19.26
C GLY A 159 -32.14 -21.93 20.34
N GLN A 160 -31.72 -22.07 21.60
CA GLN A 160 -32.31 -21.28 22.67
C GLN A 160 -31.97 -19.80 22.42
N VAL A 161 -32.88 -18.90 22.76
CA VAL A 161 -32.72 -17.48 22.44
C VAL A 161 -32.90 -16.63 23.69
N VAL A 162 -31.96 -15.72 23.93
CA VAL A 162 -32.11 -14.67 24.93
C VAL A 162 -32.41 -13.38 24.19
N ARG A 163 -33.64 -12.88 24.36
CA ARG A 163 -34.06 -11.57 23.89
C ARG A 163 -33.95 -10.57 25.03
N GLY A 164 -33.69 -9.32 24.70
CA GLY A 164 -33.73 -8.30 25.73
C GLY A 164 -33.62 -6.90 25.20
N ARG A 165 -33.67 -5.95 26.13
CA ARG A 165 -33.49 -4.53 25.87
C ARG A 165 -32.54 -3.94 26.89
N LEU A 166 -31.57 -3.17 26.41
CA LEU A 166 -30.69 -2.37 27.23
C LEU A 166 -31.20 -0.92 27.23
N VAL A 167 -31.33 -0.35 28.42
CA VAL A 167 -31.76 1.03 28.62
C VAL A 167 -30.79 1.76 29.55
N ASP A 168 -30.80 3.09 29.48
CA ASP A 168 -30.16 3.97 30.44
C ASP A 168 -30.89 3.86 31.80
N ASP A 169 -30.13 3.77 32.89
CA ASP A 169 -30.68 3.61 34.25
C ASP A 169 -31.33 4.90 34.80
N GLY A 170 -30.96 6.07 34.27
CA GLY A 170 -31.50 7.37 34.66
C GLY A 170 -32.78 7.73 33.91
N ASP A 171 -32.77 7.70 32.58
CA ASP A 171 -33.87 8.20 31.75
C ASP A 171 -34.65 7.11 30.97
N ASN A 172 -34.25 5.83 31.10
CA ASN A 172 -34.80 4.69 30.35
C ASN A 172 -34.70 4.82 28.81
N ALA A 173 -33.86 5.71 28.29
CA ALA A 173 -33.57 5.79 26.87
C ALA A 173 -32.95 4.47 26.38
N ALA A 174 -33.24 4.10 25.13
CA ALA A 174 -32.64 2.91 24.54
C ALA A 174 -31.14 3.11 24.32
N ILE A 175 -30.32 2.23 24.87
CA ILE A 175 -28.89 2.24 24.59
C ILE A 175 -28.64 1.43 23.32
N ALA A 176 -28.34 2.14 22.23
CA ALA A 176 -27.95 1.54 20.96
C ALA A 176 -26.47 1.16 20.95
N GLY A 177 -26.12 0.14 20.15
CA GLY A 177 -24.75 -0.23 19.89
C GLY A 177 -23.90 -0.66 21.09
N ALA A 178 -24.50 -1.10 22.19
CA ALA A 178 -23.82 -1.75 23.29
C ALA A 178 -23.51 -3.20 22.95
N MET A 179 -22.32 -3.67 23.29
CA MET A 179 -21.93 -5.06 23.19
C MET A 179 -22.58 -5.85 24.32
N VAL A 180 -23.48 -6.77 23.99
CA VAL A 180 -24.09 -7.72 24.92
C VAL A 180 -23.46 -9.08 24.71
N THR A 181 -22.80 -9.59 25.75
CA THR A 181 -22.13 -10.88 25.77
C THR A 181 -22.85 -11.83 26.73
N LEU A 182 -23.15 -13.04 26.27
CA LEU A 182 -23.58 -14.15 27.11
C LEU A 182 -22.35 -14.80 27.74
N VAL A 183 -22.27 -14.79 29.06
CA VAL A 183 -21.10 -15.23 29.84
C VAL A 183 -21.47 -16.46 30.67
N GLY A 184 -20.65 -17.51 30.59
CA GLY A 184 -20.78 -18.72 31.40
C GLY A 184 -20.28 -18.55 32.85
N ARG A 185 -20.45 -19.59 33.67
CA ARG A 185 -19.93 -19.67 35.05
C ARG A 185 -18.41 -19.61 35.14
N ASP A 186 -17.72 -20.05 34.10
CA ASP A 186 -16.27 -19.98 33.91
C ASP A 186 -15.78 -18.57 33.55
N GLY A 187 -16.69 -17.60 33.38
CA GLY A 187 -16.38 -16.24 32.94
C GLY A 187 -16.18 -16.12 31.44
N ARG A 188 -16.29 -17.21 30.67
CA ARG A 188 -16.05 -17.21 29.23
C ARG A 188 -17.26 -16.68 28.47
N GLY A 189 -17.01 -15.78 27.52
CA GLY A 189 -18.02 -15.33 26.57
C GLY A 189 -18.36 -16.43 25.57
N VAL A 190 -19.66 -16.74 25.43
CA VAL A 190 -20.15 -17.86 24.61
C VAL A 190 -20.89 -17.38 23.36
N ALA A 191 -21.51 -16.21 23.44
CA ALA A 191 -22.15 -15.52 22.32
C ALA A 191 -22.10 -14.01 22.57
N ARG A 192 -22.01 -13.20 21.51
CA ARG A 192 -22.02 -11.73 21.61
C ARG A 192 -22.70 -11.07 20.42
N MET A 193 -23.38 -9.94 20.67
CA MET A 193 -23.92 -9.06 19.63
C MET A 193 -24.02 -7.61 20.10
N LEU A 194 -24.20 -6.68 19.16
CA LEU A 194 -24.56 -5.30 19.47
C LEU A 194 -26.08 -5.11 19.62
N THR A 195 -26.50 -4.28 20.56
CA THR A 195 -27.89 -3.80 20.66
C THR A 195 -28.27 -2.97 19.43
N ARG A 196 -29.48 -3.16 18.92
CA ARG A 196 -29.95 -2.53 17.68
C ARG A 196 -30.12 -1.01 17.83
N SER A 197 -29.76 -0.28 16.77
CA SER A 197 -29.92 1.17 16.66
C SER A 197 -31.35 1.62 16.99
N GLY A 198 -31.46 2.69 17.79
CA GLY A 198 -32.72 3.34 18.17
C GLY A 198 -33.64 2.56 19.11
N THR A 199 -33.44 1.26 19.32
CA THR A 199 -34.34 0.41 20.14
C THR A 199 -33.67 -0.25 21.33
N GLY A 200 -32.34 -0.38 21.33
CA GLY A 200 -31.59 -1.03 22.42
C GLY A 200 -31.88 -2.51 22.56
N VAL A 201 -32.58 -3.11 21.59
CA VAL A 201 -32.99 -4.52 21.61
C VAL A 201 -31.83 -5.40 21.15
N PHE A 202 -31.67 -6.56 21.78
CA PHE A 202 -30.71 -7.60 21.39
C PHE A 202 -31.37 -8.98 21.36
N GLU A 203 -30.82 -9.88 20.55
CA GLU A 203 -31.22 -11.28 20.42
C GLU A 203 -29.98 -12.18 20.30
N LEU A 204 -29.69 -12.93 21.37
CA LEU A 204 -28.54 -13.84 21.43
C LEU A 204 -29.00 -15.29 21.30
N ARG A 205 -28.40 -16.01 20.36
CA ARG A 205 -28.55 -17.47 20.27
C ARG A 205 -27.58 -18.13 21.25
N VAL A 206 -28.12 -19.01 22.08
CA VAL A 206 -27.37 -19.78 23.07
C VAL A 206 -26.91 -21.09 22.41
N PRO A 207 -25.62 -21.46 22.50
CA PRO A 207 -25.14 -22.69 21.86
C PRO A 207 -25.52 -23.98 22.60
N ALA A 208 -25.61 -23.93 23.94
CA ALA A 208 -25.88 -25.08 24.77
C ALA A 208 -26.72 -24.70 26.00
N PRO A 209 -27.55 -25.62 26.54
CA PRO A 209 -28.19 -25.42 27.85
C PRO A 209 -27.16 -25.23 28.96
N GLY A 210 -27.45 -24.39 29.95
CA GLY A 210 -26.51 -24.06 31.02
C GLY A 210 -26.95 -22.89 31.89
N GLU A 211 -26.09 -22.50 32.84
CA GLU A 211 -26.27 -21.29 33.65
C GLU A 211 -25.40 -20.16 33.08
N TYR A 212 -26.04 -19.04 32.77
CA TYR A 212 -25.43 -17.91 32.08
C TYR A 212 -25.83 -16.59 32.72
N ARG A 213 -25.07 -15.53 32.46
CA ARG A 213 -25.49 -14.15 32.68
C ARG A 213 -25.18 -13.32 31.45
N LEU A 214 -25.83 -12.17 31.33
CA LEU A 214 -25.52 -11.17 30.31
C LEU A 214 -24.54 -10.16 30.89
N ARG A 215 -23.58 -9.74 30.08
CA ARG A 215 -22.69 -8.60 30.31
C ARG A 215 -22.91 -7.60 29.19
N ALA A 216 -23.32 -6.38 29.52
CA ALA A 216 -23.54 -5.29 28.59
C ALA A 216 -22.45 -4.23 28.74
N GLU A 217 -21.84 -3.84 27.63
CA GLU A 217 -20.68 -2.95 27.56
C GLU A 217 -20.89 -1.90 26.47
N ARG A 218 -20.91 -0.62 26.85
CA ARG A 218 -20.98 0.52 25.94
C ARG A 218 -20.03 1.60 26.43
N ILE A 219 -19.32 2.23 25.51
CA ILE A 219 -18.39 3.33 25.84
C ILE A 219 -19.21 4.46 26.50
N GLY A 220 -18.70 5.00 27.60
CA GLY A 220 -19.39 6.02 28.41
C GLY A 220 -20.45 5.49 29.38
N TYR A 221 -20.71 4.18 29.39
CA TYR A 221 -21.60 3.51 30.33
C TYR A 221 -20.85 2.50 31.20
N GLY A 222 -21.32 2.30 32.42
CA GLY A 222 -20.80 1.28 33.33
C GLY A 222 -21.04 -0.14 32.81
N THR A 223 -20.06 -1.03 32.99
CA THR A 223 -20.19 -2.45 32.62
C THR A 223 -21.28 -3.10 33.47
N THR A 224 -22.39 -3.47 32.83
CA THR A 224 -23.59 -3.95 33.53
C THR A 224 -23.74 -5.46 33.39
N HIS A 225 -24.06 -6.13 34.50
CA HIS A 225 -24.28 -7.58 34.52
C HIS A 225 -25.72 -7.90 34.93
N SER A 226 -26.35 -8.86 34.26
CA SER A 226 -27.58 -9.47 34.77
C SER A 226 -27.30 -10.43 35.93
N ALA A 227 -28.34 -10.81 36.66
CA ALA A 227 -28.29 -12.02 37.48
C ALA A 227 -27.98 -13.26 36.61
N PHE A 228 -27.43 -14.30 37.21
CA PHE A 228 -27.33 -15.60 36.55
C PHE A 228 -28.73 -16.19 36.36
N PHE A 229 -28.97 -16.76 35.20
CA PHE A 229 -30.20 -17.45 34.83
C PHE A 229 -29.87 -18.78 34.15
N ARG A 230 -30.77 -19.76 34.33
CA ARG A 230 -30.63 -21.08 33.74
C ARG A 230 -31.42 -21.15 32.45
N ILE A 231 -30.79 -21.65 31.39
CA ILE A 231 -31.39 -21.85 30.07
C ILE A 231 -31.49 -23.35 29.81
N SER A 232 -32.70 -23.83 29.60
CA SER A 232 -33.03 -25.21 29.23
C SER A 232 -33.23 -25.33 27.72
N THR A 233 -33.37 -26.56 27.20
CA THR A 233 -33.58 -26.78 25.77
C THR A 233 -34.88 -26.11 25.29
N ARG A 234 -34.76 -25.27 24.24
CA ARG A 234 -35.83 -24.48 23.60
C ARG A 234 -36.38 -23.28 24.40
N ASP A 235 -35.65 -22.78 25.40
CA ASP A 235 -36.08 -21.58 26.12
C ASP A 235 -35.94 -20.31 25.28
N THR A 236 -36.93 -19.42 25.39
CA THR A 236 -36.81 -18.00 24.98
C THR A 236 -36.93 -17.13 26.23
N LEU A 237 -35.82 -16.57 26.70
CA LEU A 237 -35.81 -15.70 27.88
C LEU A 237 -35.84 -14.24 27.45
N THR A 238 -36.66 -13.42 28.11
CA THR A 238 -36.65 -11.96 27.92
C THR A 238 -35.98 -11.30 29.13
N VAL A 239 -34.96 -10.48 28.91
CA VAL A 239 -34.22 -9.77 29.96
C VAL A 239 -34.18 -8.28 29.67
N GLN A 240 -34.52 -7.45 30.65
CA GLN A 240 -34.25 -6.02 30.59
C GLN A 240 -33.04 -5.71 31.46
N MET A 241 -32.12 -4.92 30.93
CA MET A 241 -30.92 -4.45 31.64
C MET A 241 -30.94 -2.92 31.62
N ALA A 242 -30.58 -2.32 32.75
CA ALA A 242 -30.40 -0.88 32.88
C ALA A 242 -28.91 -0.62 33.17
N ALA A 243 -28.27 0.22 32.34
CA ALA A 243 -26.86 0.56 32.50
C ALA A 243 -26.73 2.01 32.98
N PRO A 244 -25.94 2.26 34.05
CA PRO A 244 -25.70 3.62 34.51
C PRO A 244 -24.72 4.34 33.56
N ILE A 245 -24.93 5.63 33.37
CA ILE A 245 -23.90 6.50 32.79
C ILE A 245 -22.72 6.53 33.75
N GLU A 246 -21.59 6.04 33.28
CA GLU A 246 -20.31 6.13 33.98
C GLU A 246 -19.31 6.73 32.99
N ALA A 247 -19.70 7.88 32.42
CA ALA A 247 -18.84 8.64 31.54
C ALA A 247 -17.60 9.00 32.35
N ILE A 248 -16.45 8.45 31.94
CA ILE A 248 -15.20 8.84 32.56
C ILE A 248 -14.94 10.26 32.10
N SER A 249 -15.18 11.25 32.97
CA SER A 249 -14.57 12.55 32.79
C SER A 249 -13.08 12.37 33.05
N LEU A 250 -12.32 12.13 31.98
CA LEU A 250 -10.89 11.88 32.07
C LEU A 250 -10.10 13.16 32.41
N ALA A 251 -10.80 14.29 32.63
CA ALA A 251 -10.26 15.61 32.93
C ALA A 251 -9.54 15.73 34.29
N GLU A 252 -9.77 14.80 35.22
CA GLU A 252 -9.19 14.86 36.58
C GLU A 252 -8.11 13.78 36.85
N ILE A 253 -7.73 12.97 35.85
CA ILE A 253 -6.69 11.95 36.05
C ILE A 253 -5.31 12.63 36.08
N SER A 254 -4.78 12.87 37.29
CA SER A 254 -3.43 13.39 37.50
C SER A 254 -2.38 12.35 37.10
N VAL A 255 -1.58 12.68 36.08
CA VAL A 255 -0.51 11.82 35.57
C VAL A 255 0.71 11.88 36.50
N SER A 256 1.15 10.72 36.98
CA SER A 256 2.37 10.57 37.77
C SER A 256 3.55 10.17 36.87
N VAL A 257 4.71 10.76 37.14
CA VAL A 257 5.96 10.51 36.39
C VAL A 257 6.80 9.47 37.13
N ARG A 258 6.91 8.28 36.52
CA ARG A 258 7.76 7.10 36.82
C ARG A 258 7.42 6.30 38.10
N PRO A 259 6.97 5.05 37.90
CA PRO A 259 7.85 3.89 38.15
C PRO A 259 7.90 2.91 36.96
N GLN A 260 8.71 1.86 37.09
CA GLN A 260 8.82 0.67 36.20
C GLN A 260 7.47 -0.05 36.02
N CYS A 261 7.39 -1.28 35.47
CA CYS A 261 6.15 -2.09 35.33
C CYS A 261 5.45 -2.45 36.68
N HIS A 262 5.67 -1.65 37.72
CA HIS A 262 5.02 -1.69 39.02
C HIS A 262 4.19 -0.41 39.19
N LEU A 263 2.87 -0.54 39.04
CA LEU A 263 1.92 0.53 39.30
C LEU A 263 1.60 0.61 40.79
N ARG A 264 1.37 1.82 41.31
CA ARG A 264 0.75 1.98 42.63
C ARG A 264 -0.72 1.56 42.58
N PRO A 265 -1.34 1.12 43.69
CA PRO A 265 -2.74 0.68 43.69
C PRO A 265 -3.71 1.73 43.14
N GLU A 266 -3.55 3.01 43.50
CA GLU A 266 -4.40 4.09 42.98
C GLU A 266 -4.22 4.35 41.48
N GLU A 267 -2.99 4.32 40.97
CA GLU A 267 -2.68 4.47 39.55
C GLU A 267 -3.22 3.27 38.75
N GLY A 268 -3.15 2.07 39.32
CA GLY A 268 -3.70 0.85 38.73
C GLY A 268 -5.21 0.94 38.50
N LEU A 269 -5.97 1.56 39.40
CA LEU A 269 -7.42 1.77 39.21
C LEU A 269 -7.72 2.75 38.08
N ALA A 270 -6.94 3.82 37.94
CA ALA A 270 -7.09 4.77 36.83
C ALA A 270 -6.79 4.09 35.50
N VAL A 271 -5.64 3.39 35.40
CA VAL A 271 -5.23 2.62 34.21
C VAL A 271 -6.30 1.61 33.82
N ALA A 272 -6.85 0.86 34.78
CA ALA A 272 -7.90 -0.11 34.54
C ALA A 272 -9.16 0.52 33.95
N ARG A 273 -9.57 1.71 34.42
CA ARG A 273 -10.74 2.43 33.88
C ARG A 273 -10.54 2.86 32.43
N VAL A 274 -9.40 3.48 32.10
CA VAL A 274 -9.10 3.90 30.72
C VAL A 274 -8.97 2.68 29.80
N TRP A 275 -8.31 1.62 30.30
CA TRP A 275 -8.22 0.35 29.59
C TRP A 275 -9.59 -0.27 29.32
N ASP A 276 -10.53 -0.22 30.27
CA ASP A 276 -11.87 -0.74 30.07
C ASP A 276 -12.61 -0.02 28.93
N GLU A 277 -12.48 1.30 28.79
CA GLU A 277 -13.06 2.03 27.66
C GLU A 277 -12.40 1.68 26.33
N ALA A 278 -11.06 1.63 26.31
CA ALA A 278 -10.31 1.21 25.11
C ALA A 278 -10.72 -0.22 24.68
N ARG A 279 -10.83 -1.14 25.63
CA ARG A 279 -11.25 -2.53 25.43
C ARG A 279 -12.66 -2.63 24.84
N LYS A 280 -13.60 -1.77 25.25
CA LYS A 280 -14.96 -1.73 24.69
C LYS A 280 -14.92 -1.38 23.19
N ALA A 281 -14.17 -0.36 22.80
CA ALA A 281 -14.03 0.06 21.41
C ALA A 281 -13.35 -1.02 20.54
N LEU A 282 -12.22 -1.54 21.02
CA LEU A 282 -11.47 -2.61 20.34
C LEU A 282 -12.34 -3.88 20.18
N ALA A 283 -13.09 -4.26 21.22
CA ALA A 283 -13.93 -5.46 21.19
C ALA A 283 -15.10 -5.32 20.21
N ALA A 284 -15.66 -4.12 20.08
CA ALA A 284 -16.65 -3.81 19.06
C ALA A 284 -16.04 -3.85 17.66
N ALA A 285 -14.84 -3.31 17.45
CA ALA A 285 -14.15 -3.33 16.15
C ALA A 285 -13.84 -4.76 15.69
N SER A 286 -13.27 -5.60 16.58
CA SER A 286 -13.01 -7.02 16.30
C SER A 286 -14.30 -7.76 15.95
N TRP A 287 -15.40 -7.50 16.66
CA TRP A 287 -16.68 -8.15 16.39
C TRP A 287 -17.26 -7.76 15.02
N THR A 288 -17.23 -6.47 14.66
CA THR A 288 -17.67 -5.98 13.34
C THR A 288 -16.93 -6.71 12.23
N GLN A 289 -15.61 -6.85 12.39
CA GLN A 289 -14.72 -7.50 11.45
C GLN A 289 -15.00 -9.00 11.33
N GLU A 290 -15.10 -9.71 12.46
CA GLU A 290 -15.40 -11.15 12.52
C GLU A 290 -16.74 -11.49 11.85
N ARG A 291 -17.74 -10.61 12.01
CA ARG A 291 -19.05 -10.77 11.38
C ARG A 291 -19.07 -10.39 9.90
N GLY A 292 -18.03 -9.71 9.41
CA GLY A 292 -17.93 -9.27 8.03
C GLY A 292 -19.11 -8.39 7.60
N LEU A 293 -19.57 -7.52 8.52
CA LEU A 293 -20.80 -6.71 8.34
C LEU A 293 -20.70 -5.72 7.18
N TYR A 294 -19.47 -5.32 6.81
CA TYR A 294 -19.23 -4.32 5.79
C TYR A 294 -18.34 -4.83 4.66
N ARG A 295 -18.38 -4.10 3.56
CA ARG A 295 -17.50 -4.24 2.40
C ARG A 295 -16.85 -2.88 2.15
N TYR A 296 -15.53 -2.87 1.96
CA TYR A 296 -14.75 -1.63 1.98
C TYR A 296 -14.16 -1.33 0.60
N GLU A 297 -14.35 -0.10 0.14
CA GLU A 297 -13.57 0.51 -0.95
C GLU A 297 -12.30 1.10 -0.33
N MET A 298 -11.12 0.69 -0.80
CA MET A 298 -9.84 1.02 -0.17
C MET A 298 -8.90 1.76 -1.13
N LEU A 299 -8.08 2.66 -0.59
CA LEU A 299 -6.88 3.18 -1.23
C LEU A 299 -5.66 2.63 -0.51
N GLY A 300 -4.85 1.84 -1.21
CA GLY A 300 -3.53 1.42 -0.75
C GLY A 300 -2.44 2.33 -1.32
N ILE A 301 -1.48 2.74 -0.49
CA ILE A 301 -0.35 3.57 -0.91
C ILE A 301 0.96 2.94 -0.41
N LYS A 302 1.97 2.84 -1.27
CA LYS A 302 3.35 2.53 -0.89
C LYS A 302 4.24 3.68 -1.29
N ARG A 303 4.95 4.27 -0.34
CA ARG A 303 5.81 5.46 -0.53
C ARG A 303 7.24 5.14 -0.17
N PHE A 304 8.17 5.68 -0.95
CA PHE A 304 9.60 5.71 -0.67
C PHE A 304 10.02 7.17 -0.57
N LEU A 305 10.62 7.51 0.56
CA LEU A 305 11.11 8.83 0.89
C LEU A 305 12.62 8.79 1.02
N ASP A 306 13.23 9.97 0.89
CA ASP A 306 14.65 10.18 1.15
C ASP A 306 15.08 9.75 2.58
N PRO A 307 16.40 9.64 2.87
CA PRO A 307 16.88 9.25 4.19
C PRO A 307 16.36 10.11 5.36
N ASP A 308 16.11 11.40 5.12
CA ASP A 308 15.52 12.32 6.10
C ASP A 308 14.02 12.10 6.31
N GLY A 309 13.37 11.31 5.44
CA GLY A 309 11.96 10.97 5.47
C GLY A 309 11.03 12.15 5.19
N ARG A 310 11.48 13.12 4.37
CA ARG A 310 10.77 14.37 4.06
C ARG A 310 10.34 14.45 2.61
N ARG A 311 11.23 14.19 1.65
CA ARG A 311 10.93 14.27 0.22
C ARG A 311 10.42 12.93 -0.30
N VAL A 312 9.31 12.96 -1.04
CA VAL A 312 8.79 11.77 -1.70
C VAL A 312 9.59 11.51 -2.96
N GLU A 313 10.18 10.32 -3.07
CA GLU A 313 10.96 9.92 -4.24
C GLU A 313 10.15 9.01 -5.18
N ALA A 314 9.37 8.09 -4.59
CA ALA A 314 8.46 7.22 -5.32
C ALA A 314 7.19 6.94 -4.51
N GLU A 315 6.04 6.82 -5.16
CA GLU A 315 4.75 6.53 -4.55
C GLU A 315 3.85 5.75 -5.51
N ASP A 316 3.57 4.50 -5.15
CA ASP A 316 2.62 3.65 -5.84
C ASP A 316 1.26 3.72 -5.15
N ARG A 317 0.20 3.93 -5.95
CA ARG A 317 -1.18 3.97 -5.48
C ARG A 317 -1.99 2.84 -6.10
N ALA A 318 -2.73 2.12 -5.27
CA ALA A 318 -3.64 1.07 -5.67
C ALA A 318 -5.04 1.38 -5.17
N TYR A 319 -5.90 1.85 -6.07
CA TYR A 319 -7.34 1.92 -5.81
C TYR A 319 -7.90 0.51 -5.85
N GLY A 320 -8.54 0.08 -4.76
CA GLY A 320 -9.14 -1.24 -4.65
C GLY A 320 -10.18 -1.43 -5.75
N GLN A 321 -9.86 -2.24 -6.76
CA GLN A 321 -10.79 -2.56 -7.85
C GLN A 321 -11.98 -3.40 -7.36
N ALA A 322 -11.86 -4.02 -6.19
CA ALA A 322 -12.89 -4.84 -5.57
C ALA A 322 -13.07 -4.45 -4.10
N LEU A 323 -14.31 -4.56 -3.61
CA LEU A 323 -14.61 -4.35 -2.21
C LEU A 323 -13.99 -5.47 -1.36
N VAL A 324 -13.21 -5.11 -0.35
CA VAL A 324 -12.59 -6.06 0.57
C VAL A 324 -13.46 -6.30 1.80
N PRO A 325 -13.41 -7.48 2.44
CA PRO A 325 -14.20 -7.77 3.63
C PRO A 325 -13.63 -7.14 4.90
N VAL A 326 -12.33 -6.84 4.93
CA VAL A 326 -11.61 -6.31 6.09
C VAL A 326 -10.51 -5.33 5.61
N PRO A 327 -10.39 -4.14 6.23
CA PRO A 327 -9.44 -3.12 5.77
C PRO A 327 -7.99 -3.39 6.21
N TYR A 328 -7.81 -4.12 7.31
CA TYR A 328 -6.53 -4.52 7.87
C TYR A 328 -6.70 -5.79 8.72
N VAL A 329 -5.74 -6.70 8.65
CA VAL A 329 -5.66 -7.89 9.51
C VAL A 329 -4.21 -8.05 9.92
N ALA A 330 -3.95 -8.04 11.22
CA ALA A 330 -2.62 -8.34 11.72
C ALA A 330 -2.34 -9.85 11.64
N ARG A 331 -1.08 -10.23 11.81
CA ARG A 331 -0.77 -11.63 12.11
C ARG A 331 -1.37 -12.01 13.47
N SER A 332 -1.54 -13.31 13.73
CA SER A 332 -2.06 -13.75 15.02
C SER A 332 -1.19 -13.25 16.18
N ALA A 333 -1.84 -12.89 17.28
CA ALA A 333 -1.17 -12.42 18.49
C ALA A 333 -0.06 -13.39 18.93
N ASP A 334 -0.35 -14.70 18.98
CA ASP A 334 0.65 -15.71 19.34
C ASP A 334 1.89 -15.66 18.43
N SER A 335 1.70 -15.48 17.13
CA SER A 335 2.81 -15.41 16.17
C SER A 335 3.65 -14.14 16.35
N LEU A 336 3.01 -13.01 16.71
CA LEU A 336 3.69 -11.72 16.89
C LEU A 336 4.40 -11.66 18.24
N VAL A 337 3.74 -12.13 19.31
CA VAL A 337 4.30 -12.13 20.66
C VAL A 337 5.51 -13.07 20.78
N HIS A 338 5.53 -14.21 20.07
CA HIS A 338 6.69 -15.11 20.07
C HIS A 338 7.70 -14.80 18.97
N GLY A 339 7.22 -14.36 17.80
CA GLY A 339 8.02 -14.25 16.59
C GLY A 339 8.43 -12.84 16.20
N GLY A 340 8.04 -11.84 17.01
CA GLY A 340 8.32 -10.43 16.83
C GLY A 340 7.39 -9.71 15.84
N PHE A 341 7.32 -8.38 16.00
CA PHE A 341 6.62 -7.46 15.11
C PHE A 341 7.47 -7.00 13.93
N ALA A 342 8.75 -7.38 13.89
CA ALA A 342 9.62 -7.25 12.73
C ALA A 342 10.52 -8.47 12.60
N ARG A 343 10.84 -8.86 11.36
CA ARG A 343 11.82 -9.91 11.07
C ARG A 343 12.76 -9.45 9.98
N PHE A 344 14.04 -9.68 10.23
CA PHE A 344 15.12 -9.35 9.33
C PHE A 344 15.69 -10.64 8.76
N SER A 345 15.88 -10.65 7.44
CA SER A 345 16.58 -11.70 6.72
C SER A 345 17.57 -11.06 5.74
N ALA A 346 18.43 -11.87 5.11
CA ALA A 346 19.36 -11.37 4.10
C ALA A 346 18.66 -10.84 2.85
N GLU A 347 17.42 -11.26 2.58
CA GLU A 347 16.69 -10.93 1.35
C GLU A 347 15.57 -9.91 1.57
N ALA A 348 14.98 -9.86 2.76
CA ALA A 348 13.86 -9.00 3.08
C ALA A 348 13.76 -8.64 4.57
N SER A 349 13.21 -7.46 4.84
CA SER A 349 12.79 -7.03 6.18
C SER A 349 11.27 -6.89 6.22
N ASP A 350 10.61 -7.72 7.02
CA ASP A 350 9.17 -7.70 7.19
C ASP A 350 8.80 -6.96 8.48
N PHE A 351 7.80 -6.08 8.41
CA PHE A 351 7.24 -5.41 9.58
C PHE A 351 5.72 -5.58 9.61
N TRP A 352 5.17 -5.72 10.82
CA TRP A 352 3.74 -5.87 11.07
C TRP A 352 3.25 -4.86 12.11
N GLY A 353 2.01 -4.40 11.98
CA GLY A 353 1.33 -3.57 12.95
C GLY A 353 0.32 -4.37 13.78
N PRO A 354 -0.18 -3.80 14.89
CA PRO A 354 -1.24 -4.41 15.68
C PRO A 354 -2.61 -4.17 15.03
N ASP A 355 -3.55 -5.09 15.26
CA ASP A 355 -4.97 -4.83 15.08
C ASP A 355 -5.71 -4.93 16.42
N ALA A 356 -7.03 -4.73 16.41
CA ALA A 356 -7.83 -4.83 17.64
C ALA A 356 -7.76 -6.22 18.28
N GLY A 357 -7.62 -7.30 17.50
CA GLY A 357 -7.49 -8.65 18.02
C GLY A 357 -6.17 -8.86 18.76
N VAL A 358 -5.07 -8.32 18.24
CA VAL A 358 -3.75 -8.37 18.87
C VAL A 358 -3.75 -7.61 20.20
N LEU A 359 -4.24 -6.37 20.20
CA LEU A 359 -4.24 -5.52 21.40
C LEU A 359 -5.11 -6.08 22.55
N LEU A 360 -6.17 -6.82 22.21
CA LEU A 360 -7.07 -7.46 23.18
C LEU A 360 -6.60 -8.83 23.69
N SER A 361 -5.53 -9.37 23.13
CA SER A 361 -5.14 -10.75 23.36
C SER A 361 -4.39 -10.92 24.68
N ASP A 362 -4.63 -12.02 25.39
CA ASP A 362 -3.90 -12.36 26.62
C ASP A 362 -2.37 -12.39 26.39
N PRO A 363 -1.83 -13.00 25.30
CA PRO A 363 -0.39 -12.96 25.03
C PRO A 363 0.21 -11.54 24.96
N PHE A 364 -0.54 -10.57 24.42
CA PHE A 364 -0.09 -9.18 24.37
C PHE A 364 -0.14 -8.54 25.76
N LEU A 365 -1.26 -8.68 26.46
CA LEU A 365 -1.48 -8.09 27.79
C LEU A 365 -0.57 -8.67 28.87
N ASP A 366 -0.17 -9.94 28.73
CA ASP A 366 0.76 -10.61 29.64
C ASP A 366 2.22 -10.16 29.44
N THR A 367 2.52 -9.54 28.29
CA THR A 367 3.89 -9.15 27.90
C THR A 367 4.09 -7.64 27.77
N HIS A 368 3.03 -6.85 27.96
CA HIS A 368 3.06 -5.40 27.84
C HIS A 368 2.52 -4.71 29.08
N CYS A 369 3.23 -3.68 29.52
CA CYS A 369 2.82 -2.82 30.63
C CYS A 369 2.00 -1.65 30.11
N LEU A 370 0.91 -1.31 30.81
CA LEU A 370 0.03 -0.20 30.45
C LEU A 370 0.20 0.98 31.42
N ARG A 371 0.16 2.20 30.89
CA ARG A 371 0.24 3.45 31.65
C ARG A 371 -0.65 4.54 31.07
N ILE A 372 -1.16 5.43 31.93
CA ILE A 372 -1.89 6.62 31.46
C ILE A 372 -0.91 7.75 31.18
N ARG A 373 -1.20 8.48 30.10
CA ARG A 373 -0.51 9.68 29.65
C ARG A 373 -1.53 10.73 29.22
N SER A 374 -1.25 12.01 29.48
CA SER A 374 -2.04 13.10 28.91
C SER A 374 -1.67 13.32 27.44
N GLY A 375 -2.68 13.54 26.60
CA GLY A 375 -2.52 13.97 25.20
C GLY A 375 -2.84 15.45 25.02
N ALA A 376 -2.39 16.01 23.90
CA ALA A 376 -2.83 17.34 23.48
C ALA A 376 -4.28 17.28 22.94
N GLY A 377 -4.95 18.43 22.87
CA GLY A 377 -6.24 18.55 22.18
C GLY A 377 -7.41 17.77 22.81
N GLY A 378 -7.39 17.56 24.14
CA GLY A 378 -8.45 16.82 24.83
C GLY A 378 -8.34 15.31 24.67
N LEU A 379 -7.15 14.76 24.38
CA LEU A 379 -6.91 13.33 24.32
C LEU A 379 -6.34 12.78 25.64
N VAL A 380 -6.70 11.55 25.96
CA VAL A 380 -6.05 10.71 26.99
C VAL A 380 -5.43 9.50 26.33
N GLY A 381 -4.17 9.25 26.64
CA GLY A 381 -3.39 8.15 26.10
C GLY A 381 -3.27 7.00 27.09
N LEU A 382 -3.45 5.78 26.61
CA LEU A 382 -3.03 4.56 27.28
C LEU A 382 -1.77 4.05 26.58
N GLU A 383 -0.62 4.38 27.15
CA GLU A 383 0.71 3.99 26.69
C GLU A 383 0.94 2.51 27.00
N PHE A 384 1.48 1.78 26.02
CA PHE A 384 1.89 0.38 26.18
C PHE A 384 3.36 0.22 25.79
N GLU A 385 4.08 -0.59 26.56
CA GLU A 385 5.47 -0.95 26.26
C GLU A 385 5.74 -2.40 26.65
N PRO A 386 6.63 -3.11 25.94
CA PRO A 386 7.03 -4.47 26.32
C PRO A 386 7.70 -4.48 27.69
N VAL A 387 7.56 -5.59 28.42
CA VAL A 387 8.30 -5.81 29.68
C VAL A 387 9.84 -5.75 29.44
N PRO A 388 10.65 -5.32 30.43
CA PRO A 388 12.07 -5.04 30.21
C PRO A 388 12.94 -6.20 29.70
N ASP A 389 12.59 -7.45 30.02
CA ASP A 389 13.39 -8.65 29.70
C ASP A 389 13.05 -9.27 28.33
N ARG A 390 12.50 -8.46 27.43
CA ARG A 390 11.95 -8.94 26.15
C ARG A 390 12.91 -8.66 25.00
N ASP A 391 13.53 -9.72 24.49
CA ASP A 391 14.57 -9.64 23.46
C ASP A 391 14.07 -9.81 22.01
N VAL A 392 12.74 -9.90 21.81
CA VAL A 392 12.15 -9.97 20.47
C VAL A 392 11.77 -8.58 19.98
N ALA A 393 11.91 -8.34 18.67
CA ALA A 393 11.43 -7.13 18.02
C ALA A 393 9.94 -6.92 18.34
N ASP A 394 9.61 -5.76 18.89
CA ASP A 394 8.28 -5.49 19.43
C ASP A 394 7.79 -4.08 19.12
N ILE A 395 6.63 -3.71 19.66
CA ILE A 395 6.02 -2.40 19.54
C ILE A 395 5.81 -1.75 20.92
N ALA A 396 6.09 -0.45 20.98
CA ALA A 396 5.65 0.41 22.07
C ALA A 396 4.82 1.54 21.50
N GLY A 397 3.80 2.02 22.19
CA GLY A 397 2.85 2.94 21.59
C GLY A 397 1.84 3.51 22.56
N THR A 398 0.81 4.16 22.01
CA THR A 398 -0.26 4.76 22.80
C THR A 398 -1.59 4.60 22.08
N MET A 399 -2.58 4.08 22.80
CA MET A 399 -3.99 4.13 22.40
C MET A 399 -4.54 5.49 22.82
N TRP A 400 -4.98 6.31 21.87
CA TRP A 400 -5.49 7.65 22.12
C TRP A 400 -7.00 7.65 22.13
N LEU A 401 -7.58 8.06 23.25
CA LEU A 401 -9.01 8.18 23.48
C LEU A 401 -9.37 9.66 23.63
N ASP A 402 -10.55 10.03 23.17
CA ASP A 402 -11.15 11.33 23.47
C ASP A 402 -11.47 11.44 24.98
N ALA A 403 -11.08 12.55 25.61
CA ALA A 403 -11.21 12.70 27.07
C ALA A 403 -12.65 12.90 27.56
N GLU A 404 -13.55 13.36 26.69
CA GLU A 404 -14.96 13.64 27.02
C GLU A 404 -15.85 12.43 26.74
N THR A 405 -15.64 11.80 25.59
CA THR A 405 -16.48 10.70 25.08
C THR A 405 -15.90 9.32 25.35
N ALA A 406 -14.61 9.23 25.72
CA ALA A 406 -13.85 7.98 25.82
C ALA A 406 -13.78 7.17 24.50
N GLU A 407 -14.04 7.80 23.36
CA GLU A 407 -13.94 7.15 22.05
C GLU A 407 -12.48 6.92 21.66
N LEU A 408 -12.12 5.68 21.32
CA LEU A 408 -10.81 5.35 20.78
C LEU A 408 -10.63 5.96 19.39
N GLN A 409 -9.71 6.91 19.24
CA GLN A 409 -9.47 7.55 17.95
C GLN A 409 -8.40 6.83 17.14
N ARG A 410 -7.29 6.48 17.77
CA ARG A 410 -6.15 5.85 17.07
C ARG A 410 -5.19 5.15 18.02
N VAL A 411 -4.36 4.29 17.46
CA VAL A 411 -3.23 3.65 18.13
C VAL A 411 -1.97 4.00 17.37
N ASP A 412 -1.12 4.83 17.97
CA ASP A 412 0.21 5.13 17.44
C ASP A 412 1.21 4.17 18.05
N TYR A 413 2.13 3.62 17.26
CA TYR A 413 3.15 2.70 17.74
C TYR A 413 4.48 2.94 17.04
N ARG A 414 5.56 2.54 17.70
CA ARG A 414 6.93 2.51 17.18
C ARG A 414 7.52 1.13 17.41
N TYR A 415 8.41 0.71 16.52
CA TYR A 415 9.14 -0.52 16.72
C TYR A 415 10.24 -0.32 17.77
N VAL A 416 10.40 -1.31 18.65
CA VAL A 416 11.41 -1.37 19.70
C VAL A 416 12.07 -2.74 19.68
N ASN A 417 13.22 -2.88 20.36
CA ASN A 417 13.99 -4.13 20.43
C ASN A 417 14.35 -4.69 19.03
N LEU A 418 14.52 -3.81 18.04
CA LEU A 418 14.96 -4.22 16.71
C LEU A 418 16.45 -4.60 16.77
N PRO A 419 16.86 -5.76 16.22
CA PRO A 419 18.26 -6.19 16.19
C PRO A 419 19.04 -5.45 15.09
N VAL A 420 19.00 -4.11 15.11
CA VAL A 420 19.61 -3.23 14.11
C VAL A 420 20.35 -2.09 14.80
N PRO A 421 21.34 -1.47 14.13
CA PRO A 421 22.03 -0.31 14.67
C PRO A 421 21.08 0.86 15.02
N ASP A 422 21.37 1.57 16.10
CA ASP A 422 20.53 2.67 16.61
C ASP A 422 20.23 3.76 15.58
N TRP A 423 21.16 4.07 14.68
CA TRP A 423 20.97 5.09 13.65
C TRP A 423 19.89 4.73 12.61
N LEU A 424 19.54 3.45 12.43
CA LEU A 424 18.37 3.07 11.63
C LEU A 424 17.05 3.45 12.32
N MET A 425 17.07 3.68 13.64
CA MET A 425 15.91 4.15 14.39
C MET A 425 15.61 5.64 14.15
N ASP A 426 16.54 6.41 13.60
CA ASP A 426 16.32 7.82 13.23
C ASP A 426 15.23 7.95 12.14
N ALA A 427 15.07 6.92 11.31
CA ALA A 427 13.96 6.79 10.37
C ALA A 427 12.58 6.76 11.07
N SER A 428 12.54 6.61 12.40
CA SER A 428 11.34 6.53 13.23
C SER A 428 10.38 5.42 12.77
N PRO A 429 10.84 4.15 12.71
CA PRO A 429 10.00 3.05 12.27
C PRO A 429 8.83 2.86 13.25
N GLY A 430 7.61 2.71 12.72
CA GLY A 430 6.39 2.65 13.51
C GLY A 430 5.13 2.63 12.67
N GLY A 431 4.04 3.19 13.19
CA GLY A 431 2.79 3.28 12.45
C GLY A 431 1.64 3.84 13.28
N THR A 432 0.49 3.93 12.63
CA THR A 432 -0.77 4.32 13.26
C THR A 432 -1.90 3.46 12.73
N VAL A 433 -2.85 3.09 13.60
CA VAL A 433 -4.15 2.49 13.22
C VAL A 433 -5.26 3.39 13.73
N SER A 434 -6.13 3.88 12.85
CA SER A 434 -7.22 4.81 13.18
C SER A 434 -8.55 4.07 13.26
N PHE A 435 -9.35 4.42 14.26
CA PHE A 435 -10.64 3.80 14.54
C PHE A 435 -11.77 4.83 14.45
N ARG A 436 -12.98 4.36 14.13
CA ARG A 436 -14.18 5.18 14.15
C ARG A 436 -15.38 4.35 14.61
N GLY A 437 -16.11 4.86 15.60
CA GLY A 437 -17.44 4.39 15.94
C GLY A 437 -18.47 4.89 14.93
N LEU A 438 -19.37 4.01 14.49
CA LEU A 438 -20.49 4.34 13.61
C LEU A 438 -21.77 4.56 14.44
N PRO A 439 -22.80 5.25 13.90
CA PRO A 439 -24.04 5.54 14.63
C PRO A 439 -24.81 4.29 15.11
N ASP A 440 -24.62 3.14 14.47
CA ASP A 440 -25.18 1.85 14.91
C ASP A 440 -24.38 1.17 16.03
N GLY A 441 -23.28 1.79 16.45
CA GLY A 441 -22.34 1.34 17.46
C GLY A 441 -21.40 0.23 17.04
N THR A 442 -21.39 -0.12 15.76
CA THR A 442 -20.24 -0.84 15.20
C THR A 442 -19.03 0.08 15.17
N TRP A 443 -17.86 -0.53 15.07
CA TRP A 443 -16.58 0.15 14.96
C TRP A 443 -15.80 -0.38 13.77
N ILE A 444 -15.12 0.52 13.06
CA ILE A 444 -14.29 0.18 11.89
C ILE A 444 -12.89 0.78 12.04
N VAL A 445 -11.92 0.15 11.37
CA VAL A 445 -10.60 0.74 11.11
C VAL A 445 -10.74 1.61 9.86
N THR A 446 -10.48 2.90 9.97
CA THR A 446 -10.62 3.86 8.86
C THR A 446 -9.33 4.03 8.07
N SER A 447 -8.18 3.93 8.73
CA SER A 447 -6.88 3.97 8.08
C SER A 447 -5.81 3.29 8.92
N TRP A 448 -4.74 2.87 8.27
CA TRP A 448 -3.56 2.33 8.92
C TRP A 448 -2.29 2.71 8.14
N ASN A 449 -1.15 2.79 8.81
CA ASN A 449 0.14 2.89 8.15
C ASN A 449 1.24 2.14 8.90
N ILE A 450 2.24 1.70 8.17
CA ILE A 450 3.49 1.12 8.68
C ILE A 450 4.64 1.87 8.03
N ARG A 451 5.44 2.54 8.86
CA ARG A 451 6.66 3.26 8.50
C ARG A 451 7.87 2.38 8.84
N MET A 452 8.74 2.19 7.86
CA MET A 452 9.91 1.32 7.90
C MET A 452 11.13 2.09 7.39
N PHE A 453 12.32 1.72 7.81
CA PHE A 453 13.54 2.15 7.12
C PHE A 453 13.81 1.26 5.92
N THR A 454 14.48 1.82 4.91
CA THR A 454 15.12 1.08 3.83
C THR A 454 16.62 1.06 4.12
N ALA A 455 17.16 -0.13 4.39
CA ALA A 455 18.58 -0.31 4.63
C ALA A 455 19.29 -0.80 3.36
N GLY A 456 20.39 -0.14 3.03
CA GLY A 456 21.35 -0.56 2.02
C GLY A 456 22.61 -1.15 2.63
N GLU A 457 23.53 -1.55 1.76
CA GLU A 457 24.85 -2.03 2.15
C GLU A 457 25.91 -1.24 1.39
N ALA A 458 26.84 -0.62 2.12
CA ALA A 458 27.98 0.07 1.56
C ALA A 458 29.28 -0.52 2.12
N GLU A 459 30.38 -0.41 1.39
CA GLU A 459 31.69 -0.78 1.95
C GLU A 459 32.20 0.34 2.87
N HIS A 460 32.55 -0.03 4.10
CA HIS A 460 33.16 0.91 5.04
C HIS A 460 34.51 1.40 4.47
N PRO A 461 34.72 2.72 4.28
CA PRO A 461 35.83 3.25 3.49
C PRO A 461 37.24 2.84 3.96
N LEU A 462 37.39 2.50 5.25
CA LEU A 462 38.67 2.16 5.85
C LEU A 462 38.90 0.65 6.01
N THR A 463 37.84 -0.16 6.06
CA THR A 463 37.94 -1.59 6.38
C THR A 463 37.51 -2.48 5.23
N GLY A 464 36.82 -1.94 4.23
CA GLY A 464 36.20 -2.70 3.15
C GLY A 464 35.14 -3.70 3.64
N GLN A 465 34.76 -3.63 4.92
CA GLN A 465 33.71 -4.46 5.48
C GLN A 465 32.36 -3.88 5.08
N PRO A 466 31.36 -4.71 4.75
CA PRO A 466 30.03 -4.21 4.51
C PRO A 466 29.49 -3.53 5.77
N THR A 467 28.86 -2.38 5.58
CA THR A 467 28.21 -1.59 6.61
C THR A 467 26.82 -1.24 6.13
N ALA A 468 25.83 -1.42 7.00
CA ALA A 468 24.49 -1.01 6.66
C ALA A 468 24.44 0.52 6.50
N THR A 469 23.63 1.00 5.56
CA THR A 469 23.37 2.43 5.35
C THR A 469 21.86 2.70 5.32
N LEU A 470 21.43 3.88 5.75
CA LEU A 470 20.03 4.30 5.62
C LEU A 470 19.86 4.85 4.20
N GLU A 471 19.17 4.10 3.34
CA GLU A 471 18.88 4.52 1.96
C GLU A 471 17.63 5.39 1.88
N GLY A 472 16.69 5.21 2.81
CA GLY A 472 15.43 5.94 2.79
C GLY A 472 14.43 5.45 3.80
N VAL A 473 13.20 5.92 3.66
CA VAL A 473 12.06 5.50 4.47
C VAL A 473 10.96 4.94 3.56
N ALA A 474 10.46 3.75 3.88
CA ALA A 474 9.30 3.17 3.22
C ALA A 474 8.05 3.34 4.10
N ILE A 475 6.92 3.75 3.52
CA ILE A 475 5.63 3.82 4.20
C ILE A 475 4.60 3.02 3.41
N THR A 476 4.02 2.01 4.04
CA THR A 476 2.82 1.32 3.53
C THR A 476 1.61 1.86 4.25
N HIS A 477 0.57 2.26 3.51
CA HIS A 477 -0.64 2.88 4.05
C HIS A 477 -1.88 2.29 3.40
N GLY A 478 -2.95 2.18 4.17
CA GLY A 478 -4.29 1.86 3.69
C GLY A 478 -5.31 2.80 4.28
N GLU A 479 -6.24 3.29 3.46
CA GLU A 479 -7.36 4.14 3.88
C GLU A 479 -8.68 3.63 3.29
N VAL A 480 -9.73 3.62 4.12
CA VAL A 480 -11.10 3.33 3.71
C VAL A 480 -11.67 4.56 3.01
N LEU A 481 -11.96 4.43 1.72
CA LEU A 481 -12.68 5.45 0.95
C LEU A 481 -14.17 5.39 1.26
N ARG A 482 -14.74 4.18 1.30
CA ARG A 482 -16.14 3.95 1.67
C ARG A 482 -16.30 2.62 2.36
N ALA A 483 -17.22 2.54 3.32
CA ALA A 483 -17.73 1.28 3.86
C ALA A 483 -19.20 1.10 3.46
N HIS A 484 -19.50 -0.08 2.94
CA HIS A 484 -20.83 -0.46 2.48
C HIS A 484 -21.42 -1.50 3.44
N GLY A 485 -22.60 -1.22 3.99
CA GLY A 485 -23.44 -2.18 4.69
C GLY A 485 -24.71 -2.51 3.91
N ASP A 486 -25.61 -3.28 4.51
CA ASP A 486 -26.86 -3.71 3.88
C ASP A 486 -27.76 -2.54 3.43
N ALA A 487 -27.69 -1.42 4.14
CA ALA A 487 -28.47 -0.21 3.87
C ALA A 487 -27.80 0.79 2.91
N GLY A 488 -26.61 0.47 2.36
CA GLY A 488 -25.82 1.34 1.49
C GLY A 488 -24.51 1.79 2.12
N VAL A 489 -24.01 2.96 1.73
CA VAL A 489 -22.77 3.53 2.27
C VAL A 489 -23.02 3.98 3.72
N VAL A 490 -22.27 3.41 4.66
CA VAL A 490 -22.36 3.71 6.10
C VAL A 490 -21.22 4.60 6.59
N PHE A 491 -20.15 4.70 5.81
CA PHE A 491 -19.00 5.55 6.07
C PHE A 491 -18.39 6.01 4.75
N GLU A 492 -18.00 7.28 4.69
CA GLU A 492 -17.22 7.86 3.60
C GLU A 492 -15.97 8.52 4.19
N GLY A 493 -14.82 8.17 3.63
CA GLY A 493 -13.51 8.63 4.06
C GLY A 493 -13.30 10.11 3.77
N HIS A 494 -12.37 10.73 4.49
CA HIS A 494 -12.03 12.13 4.23
C HIS A 494 -11.21 12.25 2.93
N ARG A 495 -11.26 13.41 2.28
CA ARG A 495 -10.34 13.75 1.18
C ARG A 495 -8.89 13.93 1.63
N GLY A 496 -8.61 13.83 2.94
CA GLY A 496 -7.30 14.09 3.53
C GLY A 496 -6.71 15.44 3.13
N ARG A 497 -5.38 15.48 3.08
CA ARG A 497 -4.57 16.66 2.77
C ARG A 497 -4.61 16.94 1.29
N ARG A 498 -4.66 18.24 0.92
CA ARG A 498 -4.92 18.67 -0.45
C ARG A 498 -3.89 19.67 -0.93
N ILE A 499 -3.52 19.56 -2.20
CA ILE A 499 -2.85 20.62 -2.95
C ILE A 499 -3.86 21.10 -3.99
N ALA A 500 -4.25 22.36 -3.89
CA ALA A 500 -5.17 22.99 -4.84
C ALA A 500 -4.44 24.13 -5.56
N GLY A 501 -4.95 24.54 -6.71
CA GLY A 501 -4.32 25.63 -7.44
C GLY A 501 -4.95 25.96 -8.77
N THR A 502 -4.25 26.81 -9.52
CA THR A 502 -4.63 27.20 -10.89
C THR A 502 -3.45 27.07 -11.85
N VAL A 503 -3.71 26.56 -13.05
CA VAL A 503 -2.83 26.70 -14.20
C VAL A 503 -3.41 27.80 -15.09
N VAL A 504 -2.63 28.83 -15.38
CA VAL A 504 -3.02 29.94 -16.25
C VAL A 504 -2.08 30.05 -17.45
N ASP A 505 -2.53 30.66 -18.53
CA ASP A 505 -1.68 31.05 -19.65
C ASP A 505 -0.91 32.37 -19.37
N SER A 506 -0.11 32.80 -20.35
CA SER A 506 0.64 34.07 -20.31
C SER A 506 -0.22 35.34 -20.18
N LEU A 507 -1.53 35.26 -20.45
CA LEU A 507 -2.49 36.35 -20.32
C LEU A 507 -3.25 36.29 -18.99
N GLY A 508 -2.97 35.28 -18.15
CA GLY A 508 -3.63 35.04 -16.88
C GLY A 508 -5.00 34.36 -17.01
N ALA A 509 -5.40 33.90 -18.19
CA ALA A 509 -6.62 33.13 -18.38
C ALA A 509 -6.41 31.69 -17.90
N GLY A 510 -7.44 31.10 -17.29
CA GLY A 510 -7.41 29.72 -16.82
C GLY A 510 -7.18 28.74 -17.98
N LEU A 511 -6.26 27.80 -17.80
CA LEU A 511 -5.90 26.82 -18.82
C LEU A 511 -6.59 25.48 -18.55
N PRO A 512 -7.65 25.11 -19.29
CA PRO A 512 -8.40 23.87 -19.06
C PRO A 512 -7.70 22.63 -19.63
N ASN A 513 -7.99 21.45 -19.06
CA ASN A 513 -7.42 20.16 -19.47
C ASN A 513 -5.88 20.09 -19.38
N ALA A 514 -5.26 20.94 -18.57
CA ALA A 514 -3.88 20.76 -18.15
C ALA A 514 -3.84 19.58 -17.17
N ARG A 515 -2.98 18.60 -17.45
CA ARG A 515 -2.74 17.48 -16.54
C ARG A 515 -1.76 17.95 -15.47
N VAL A 516 -2.21 18.00 -14.22
CA VAL A 516 -1.38 18.35 -13.08
C VAL A 516 -1.06 17.08 -12.32
N TYR A 517 0.22 16.82 -12.06
CA TYR A 517 0.68 15.59 -11.45
C TYR A 517 1.84 15.82 -10.48
N VAL A 518 2.01 14.86 -9.58
CA VAL A 518 3.11 14.85 -8.62
C VAL A 518 4.22 13.95 -9.15
N ARG A 519 5.43 14.47 -9.34
CA ARG A 519 6.57 13.67 -9.82
C ARG A 519 6.89 12.55 -8.82
N GLY A 520 7.12 11.35 -9.35
CA GLY A 520 7.39 10.18 -8.54
C GLY A 520 6.14 9.59 -7.86
N SER A 521 4.95 10.16 -8.06
CA SER A 521 3.69 9.63 -7.52
C SER A 521 2.70 9.33 -8.64
N GLY A 522 1.79 8.39 -8.39
CA GLY A 522 0.61 8.18 -9.25
C GLY A 522 -0.52 9.20 -9.06
N THR A 523 -0.28 10.31 -8.34
CA THR A 523 -1.29 11.35 -8.10
C THR A 523 -1.32 12.34 -9.27
N GLU A 524 -2.44 12.38 -9.98
CA GLU A 524 -2.70 13.35 -11.04
C GLU A 524 -4.17 13.79 -11.04
N THR A 525 -4.41 14.92 -11.70
CA THR A 525 -5.74 15.49 -11.93
C THR A 525 -5.71 16.36 -13.20
N GLU A 526 -6.86 16.79 -13.68
CA GLU A 526 -6.97 17.70 -14.82
C GLU A 526 -7.62 19.01 -14.39
N THR A 527 -7.19 20.13 -14.99
CA THR A 527 -7.76 21.44 -14.68
C THR A 527 -9.16 21.62 -15.28
N ASP A 528 -10.02 22.32 -14.54
CA ASP A 528 -11.37 22.70 -14.99
C ASP A 528 -11.36 23.86 -16.02
N ALA A 529 -12.55 24.31 -16.43
CA ALA A 529 -12.70 25.41 -17.40
C ALA A 529 -12.05 26.73 -16.95
N GLU A 530 -11.88 26.94 -15.64
CA GLU A 530 -11.21 28.10 -15.06
C GLU A 530 -9.72 27.83 -14.75
N GLY A 531 -9.17 26.70 -15.19
CA GLY A 531 -7.80 26.29 -14.94
C GLY A 531 -7.55 25.79 -13.52
N ARG A 532 -8.57 25.55 -12.71
CA ARG A 532 -8.41 25.11 -11.31
C ARG A 532 -8.23 23.61 -11.22
N PHE A 533 -7.45 23.18 -10.24
CA PHE A 533 -7.24 21.77 -9.94
C PHE A 533 -7.20 21.50 -8.43
N GLU A 534 -7.42 20.24 -8.05
CA GLU A 534 -7.25 19.74 -6.69
C GLU A 534 -6.66 18.33 -6.74
N LEU A 535 -5.55 18.13 -6.03
CA LEU A 535 -4.95 16.84 -5.71
C LEU A 535 -5.30 16.52 -4.25
N ASP A 536 -5.87 15.34 -4.00
CA ASP A 536 -6.36 14.94 -2.66
C ASP A 536 -5.65 13.69 -2.12
N ARG A 537 -5.94 13.34 -0.86
CA ARG A 537 -5.41 12.17 -0.15
C ARG A 537 -3.88 12.10 -0.22
N LEU A 538 -3.25 13.23 0.10
CA LEU A 538 -1.80 13.35 0.19
C LEU A 538 -1.31 12.99 1.60
N GLY A 539 -0.17 12.31 1.65
CA GLY A 539 0.53 12.07 2.89
C GLY A 539 1.36 13.29 3.31
N VAL A 540 1.90 13.28 4.53
CA VAL A 540 2.88 14.29 4.94
C VAL A 540 4.14 14.14 4.09
N GLY A 541 4.73 15.26 3.67
CA GLY A 541 5.98 15.29 2.93
C GLY A 541 6.10 16.49 1.99
N THR A 542 7.24 16.57 1.32
CA THR A 542 7.50 17.53 0.24
C THR A 542 7.25 16.87 -1.11
N TYR A 543 6.48 17.54 -1.95
CA TYR A 543 6.05 17.07 -3.26
C TYR A 543 6.47 18.03 -4.36
N ALA A 544 7.08 17.50 -5.42
CA ALA A 544 7.35 18.23 -6.66
C ALA A 544 6.13 18.14 -7.58
N VAL A 545 5.36 19.23 -7.68
CA VAL A 545 4.14 19.30 -8.51
C VAL A 545 4.48 19.88 -9.88
N HIS A 546 4.00 19.24 -10.93
CA HIS A 546 4.18 19.64 -12.32
C HIS A 546 2.85 19.76 -13.04
N PHE A 547 2.86 20.42 -14.19
CA PHE A 547 1.79 20.30 -15.17
C PHE A 547 2.32 19.97 -16.56
N THR A 548 1.50 19.28 -17.34
CA THR A 548 1.62 19.15 -18.78
C THR A 548 0.33 19.63 -19.43
N HIS A 549 0.42 20.03 -20.70
CA HIS A 549 -0.74 20.45 -21.46
C HIS A 549 -0.58 20.02 -22.93
N PRO A 550 -1.65 19.59 -23.64
CA PRO A 550 -1.55 19.07 -25.00
C PRO A 550 -0.79 19.95 -26.01
N TYR A 551 -0.89 21.29 -25.93
CA TYR A 551 -0.14 22.19 -26.84
C TYR A 551 1.36 22.29 -26.53
N LEU A 552 1.79 21.89 -25.32
CA LEU A 552 3.17 21.91 -24.87
C LEU A 552 3.83 20.53 -24.96
N GLU A 553 3.04 19.47 -24.81
CA GLU A 553 3.49 18.09 -24.81
C GLU A 553 4.17 17.70 -26.12
N GLN A 554 3.68 18.21 -27.26
CA GLN A 554 4.29 18.01 -28.58
C GLN A 554 5.72 18.56 -28.69
N LEU A 555 6.09 19.50 -27.81
CA LEU A 555 7.41 20.11 -27.74
C LEU A 555 8.28 19.49 -26.64
N TRP A 556 7.83 18.41 -26.00
CA TRP A 556 8.48 17.80 -24.83
C TRP A 556 8.75 18.81 -23.71
N TYR A 557 7.90 19.83 -23.59
CA TYR A 557 7.98 20.79 -22.50
C TYR A 557 7.39 20.19 -21.23
N GLU A 558 8.17 20.18 -20.17
CA GLU A 558 7.73 19.94 -18.80
C GLU A 558 7.87 21.23 -18.00
N SER A 559 6.89 21.53 -17.15
CA SER A 559 7.00 22.68 -16.25
C SER A 559 8.14 22.50 -15.26
N GLU A 560 8.72 23.61 -14.81
CA GLU A 560 9.51 23.58 -13.57
C GLU A 560 8.63 23.10 -12.41
N PRO A 561 9.17 22.26 -11.50
CA PRO A 561 8.41 21.81 -10.34
C PRO A 561 8.14 22.97 -9.38
N VAL A 562 6.92 23.01 -8.85
CA VAL A 562 6.65 23.74 -7.61
C VAL A 562 6.79 22.74 -6.46
N GLU A 563 7.76 22.99 -5.58
CA GLU A 563 7.93 22.21 -4.34
C GLU A 563 6.89 22.64 -3.31
N VAL A 564 6.07 21.68 -2.87
CA VAL A 564 4.96 21.92 -1.94
C VAL A 564 5.15 21.09 -0.68
N GLU A 565 5.23 21.76 0.46
CA GLU A 565 5.27 21.09 1.77
C GLU A 565 3.85 20.83 2.28
N VAL A 566 3.49 19.56 2.42
CA VAL A 566 2.22 19.11 2.98
C VAL A 566 2.43 18.74 4.45
N GLY A 567 1.84 19.54 5.34
CA GLY A 567 2.01 19.43 6.79
C GLY A 567 1.19 18.33 7.48
N PRO A 568 1.30 18.19 8.81
CA PRO A 568 0.68 17.11 9.57
C PRO A 568 -0.84 17.24 9.75
N ASP A 569 -1.42 18.41 9.54
CA ASP A 569 -2.87 18.61 9.63
C ASP A 569 -3.58 17.87 8.48
N VAL A 570 -4.54 17.00 8.83
CA VAL A 570 -5.27 16.14 7.88
C VAL A 570 -6.16 16.95 6.95
N ASP A 571 -6.63 18.12 7.38
CA ASP A 571 -7.54 18.96 6.59
C ASP A 571 -6.83 20.08 5.83
N SER A 572 -5.49 20.12 5.94
CA SER A 572 -4.66 21.12 5.30
C SER A 572 -4.88 21.16 3.79
N ARG A 573 -4.93 22.40 3.29
CA ARG A 573 -5.01 22.73 1.87
C ARG A 573 -3.91 23.74 1.56
N VAL A 574 -3.01 23.37 0.67
CA VAL A 574 -1.94 24.26 0.18
C VAL A 574 -2.30 24.74 -1.22
N GLU A 575 -2.21 26.04 -1.45
CA GLU A 575 -2.50 26.67 -2.75
C GLU A 575 -1.22 26.85 -3.56
N VAL A 576 -1.29 26.53 -4.85
CA VAL A 576 -0.20 26.77 -5.81
C VAL A 576 -0.71 27.40 -7.11
N ARG A 577 0.20 28.03 -7.84
CA ARG A 577 -0.11 28.64 -9.14
C ARG A 577 0.97 28.28 -10.15
N PHE A 578 0.53 27.83 -11.33
CA PHE A 578 1.39 27.61 -12.48
C PHE A 578 1.08 28.62 -13.58
N GLU A 579 2.14 29.07 -14.26
CA GLU A 579 2.03 29.93 -15.42
C GLU A 579 2.61 29.18 -16.62
N ALA A 580 1.75 28.94 -17.61
CA ALA A 580 2.14 28.23 -18.82
C ALA A 580 2.76 29.23 -19.81
N PRO A 581 3.97 28.94 -20.32
CA PRO A 581 4.61 29.83 -21.26
C PRO A 581 3.82 29.90 -22.58
N PRO A 582 3.85 31.03 -23.28
CA PRO A 582 3.28 31.09 -24.61
C PRO A 582 4.08 30.17 -25.54
N LEU A 583 3.40 29.58 -26.53
CA LEU A 583 4.02 28.65 -27.48
C LEU A 583 5.26 29.23 -28.16
N SER A 584 5.26 30.54 -28.45
CA SER A 584 6.38 31.27 -29.04
C SER A 584 7.67 31.16 -28.22
N ASP A 585 7.58 31.21 -26.90
CA ASP A 585 8.74 31.23 -26.01
C ASP A 585 9.36 29.84 -25.92
N VAL A 586 8.52 28.81 -25.84
CA VAL A 586 8.96 27.41 -25.86
C VAL A 586 9.62 27.07 -27.19
N LEU A 587 9.00 27.46 -28.31
CA LEU A 587 9.59 27.26 -29.64
C LEU A 587 10.92 28.01 -29.78
N SER A 588 11.02 29.24 -29.27
CA SER A 588 12.26 30.01 -29.30
C SER A 588 13.37 29.37 -28.47
N ALA A 589 13.04 28.80 -27.31
CA ALA A 589 14.00 28.10 -26.46
C ALA A 589 14.48 26.77 -27.08
N VAL A 590 13.55 26.00 -27.67
CA VAL A 590 13.86 24.71 -28.33
C VAL A 590 14.66 24.91 -29.62
N CYS A 591 14.31 25.92 -30.43
CA CYS A 591 14.99 26.23 -31.68
C CYS A 591 16.25 27.11 -31.51
N GLY A 592 16.39 27.79 -30.36
CA GLY A 592 17.53 28.66 -30.02
C GLY A 592 18.70 27.94 -29.35
N ARG A 593 18.50 26.72 -28.84
CA ARG A 593 19.59 25.78 -28.59
C ARG A 593 20.02 25.21 -29.94
N GLU A 594 21.32 25.04 -30.18
CA GLU A 594 21.76 23.98 -31.11
C GLU A 594 20.95 22.74 -30.71
N GLY A 595 20.07 22.26 -31.59
CA GLY A 595 18.89 21.46 -31.24
C GLY A 595 19.17 20.28 -30.30
N PRO A 596 18.14 19.65 -29.70
CA PRO A 596 18.35 18.50 -28.82
C PRO A 596 19.32 17.52 -29.49
N PRO A 597 20.34 16.97 -28.79
CA PRO A 597 21.25 16.02 -29.38
C PRO A 597 20.40 14.90 -29.99
N GLY A 598 20.32 14.90 -31.33
CA GLY A 598 19.39 14.03 -32.04
C GLY A 598 19.63 12.62 -31.58
N VAL A 599 18.59 11.97 -31.05
CA VAL A 599 18.67 10.56 -30.66
C VAL A 599 19.10 9.81 -31.93
N PRO A 600 20.29 9.20 -31.98
CA PRO A 600 20.73 8.55 -33.19
C PRO A 600 19.88 7.29 -33.40
N MET A 601 18.87 7.38 -34.27
CA MET A 601 18.20 6.18 -34.77
C MET A 601 19.15 5.48 -35.74
N VAL A 602 19.81 4.43 -35.24
CA VAL A 602 20.61 3.53 -36.07
C VAL A 602 19.64 2.68 -36.91
N SER A 603 19.57 2.94 -38.21
CA SER A 603 19.00 1.95 -39.12
C SER A 603 19.86 0.68 -39.09
N GLY A 604 19.24 -0.50 -39.16
CA GLY A 604 19.94 -1.79 -39.23
C GLY A 604 20.87 -1.96 -40.45
N ALA A 605 21.09 -0.91 -41.25
CA ALA A 605 21.99 -0.85 -42.40
C ALA A 605 23.09 0.23 -42.26
N GLY A 606 23.37 0.72 -41.05
CA GLY A 606 24.69 1.26 -40.68
C GLY A 606 25.11 2.64 -41.19
N THR A 607 24.34 3.36 -42.02
CA THR A 607 24.68 4.75 -42.42
C THR A 607 23.46 5.61 -42.77
N ALA A 608 22.65 5.98 -41.77
CA ALA A 608 21.79 7.17 -41.85
C ALA A 608 21.39 7.58 -40.42
N VAL A 609 21.89 8.73 -39.96
CA VAL A 609 21.41 9.40 -38.75
C VAL A 609 20.29 10.33 -39.20
N TRP A 610 19.04 9.96 -38.97
CA TRP A 610 17.93 10.88 -39.17
C TRP A 610 17.89 11.82 -37.96
N GLN A 611 18.22 13.09 -38.16
CA GLN A 611 17.93 14.14 -37.18
C GLN A 611 16.51 14.62 -37.43
N THR A 612 15.63 14.45 -36.45
CA THR A 612 14.34 15.15 -36.42
C THR A 612 14.59 16.62 -36.12
N GLY A 613 14.11 17.51 -36.99
CA GLY A 613 14.14 18.96 -36.80
C GLY A 613 12.72 19.52 -36.81
N ILE A 614 12.46 20.51 -35.95
CA ILE A 614 11.19 21.24 -35.95
C ILE A 614 11.34 22.44 -36.88
N LEU A 615 10.44 22.59 -37.84
CA LEU A 615 10.38 23.75 -38.73
C LEU A 615 9.28 24.70 -38.24
N THR A 616 9.67 25.86 -37.73
CA THR A 616 8.75 26.86 -37.17
C THR A 616 8.66 28.08 -38.10
N GLY A 617 7.50 28.73 -38.14
CA GLY A 617 7.28 29.94 -38.94
C GLY A 617 5.85 30.47 -38.78
N SER A 618 5.66 31.77 -39.01
CA SER A 618 4.34 32.42 -38.99
C SER A 618 3.84 32.67 -40.41
N VAL A 619 2.60 32.31 -40.70
CA VAL A 619 1.92 32.73 -41.93
C VAL A 619 1.31 34.10 -41.69
N THR A 620 1.78 35.10 -42.41
CA THR A 620 1.31 36.48 -42.29
C THR A 620 0.75 36.99 -43.61
N ASP A 621 -0.18 37.96 -43.52
CA ASP A 621 -0.62 38.73 -44.68
C ASP A 621 0.46 39.73 -45.13
N THR A 622 0.15 40.54 -46.14
CA THR A 622 1.10 41.55 -46.66
C THR A 622 1.42 42.67 -45.67
N ASP A 623 0.60 42.84 -44.64
CA ASP A 623 0.75 43.87 -43.61
C ASP A 623 1.43 43.31 -42.35
N GLY A 624 1.77 42.02 -42.34
CA GLY A 624 2.44 41.33 -41.24
C GLY A 624 1.48 40.79 -40.18
N ASN A 625 0.16 40.83 -40.40
CA ASN A 625 -0.80 40.25 -39.46
C ASN A 625 -0.84 38.72 -39.62
N PRO A 626 -0.92 37.97 -38.52
CA PRO A 626 -1.02 36.51 -38.58
C PRO A 626 -2.32 36.07 -39.24
N ILE A 627 -2.25 35.08 -40.14
CA ILE A 627 -3.41 34.45 -40.76
C ILE A 627 -3.82 33.24 -39.93
N GLU A 628 -5.00 33.29 -39.33
CA GLU A 628 -5.59 32.16 -38.59
C GLU A 628 -5.97 31.01 -39.54
N ASP A 629 -5.86 29.77 -39.06
CA ASP A 629 -6.23 28.53 -39.78
C ASP A 629 -5.58 28.32 -41.16
N ALA A 630 -4.39 28.89 -41.38
CA ALA A 630 -3.66 28.70 -42.63
C ALA A 630 -3.21 27.24 -42.82
N THR A 631 -3.68 26.59 -43.88
CA THR A 631 -3.22 25.25 -44.26
C THR A 631 -1.84 25.31 -44.94
N LEU A 632 -0.81 24.77 -44.28
CA LEU A 632 0.53 24.68 -44.82
C LEU A 632 0.74 23.33 -45.55
N HIS A 633 1.03 23.37 -46.84
CA HIS A 633 1.45 22.19 -47.60
C HIS A 633 2.98 22.16 -47.72
N LEU A 634 3.63 21.28 -46.95
CA LEU A 634 5.06 21.04 -47.04
C LEU A 634 5.35 20.08 -48.20
N LEU A 635 5.88 20.63 -49.29
CA LEU A 635 6.36 19.83 -50.41
C LEU A 635 7.85 19.54 -50.22
N THR A 636 8.18 18.30 -49.87
CA THR A 636 9.57 17.84 -49.81
C THR A 636 10.00 17.26 -51.15
N ARG A 637 11.05 17.80 -51.78
CA ARG A 637 11.76 17.10 -52.85
C ARG A 637 12.97 16.38 -52.24
N ALA A 638 12.98 15.05 -52.29
CA ALA A 638 14.18 14.28 -51.97
C ALA A 638 15.27 14.61 -52.99
N TYR A 639 16.35 15.24 -52.54
CA TYR A 639 17.47 15.62 -53.37
C TYR A 639 18.53 14.49 -53.32
N ASP A 640 18.94 13.94 -54.46
CA ASP A 640 19.99 12.90 -54.49
C ASP A 640 21.37 13.52 -54.19
N PRO A 641 22.00 13.21 -53.04
CA PRO A 641 23.29 13.80 -52.65
C PRO A 641 24.45 13.43 -53.57
N ARG A 642 24.30 12.43 -54.47
CA ARG A 642 25.35 12.04 -55.43
C ARG A 642 25.69 13.14 -56.45
N HIS A 643 24.80 14.12 -56.66
CA HIS A 643 25.06 15.24 -57.57
C HIS A 643 26.08 16.25 -57.04
N PHE A 644 26.41 16.24 -55.74
CA PHE A 644 27.45 17.11 -55.16
C PHE A 644 28.86 16.51 -55.22
N ALA A 645 29.01 15.21 -55.48
CA ALA A 645 30.30 14.52 -55.38
C ALA A 645 31.30 14.83 -56.51
N ARG A 646 30.99 15.71 -57.47
CA ARG A 646 31.90 16.03 -58.59
C ARG A 646 32.03 17.50 -58.95
N VAL A 647 31.86 18.42 -58.00
CA VAL A 647 32.25 19.83 -58.21
C VAL A 647 33.37 20.17 -57.24
N ARG A 648 34.62 20.15 -57.74
CA ARG A 648 35.81 20.52 -56.96
C ARG A 648 36.05 22.04 -56.91
N ASP A 649 35.34 22.85 -57.70
CA ASP A 649 35.42 24.31 -57.64
C ASP A 649 34.04 24.96 -57.92
N PRO A 650 33.41 25.60 -56.92
CA PRO A 650 32.11 26.28 -57.04
C PRO A 650 32.06 27.42 -58.07
N ARG A 651 33.21 27.97 -58.50
CA ARG A 651 33.28 29.10 -59.44
C ARG A 651 33.08 28.71 -60.91
N THR A 652 33.03 27.40 -61.19
CA THR A 652 32.87 26.87 -62.56
C THR A 652 31.43 26.54 -62.92
N ILE A 653 30.47 26.83 -62.03
CA ILE A 653 29.06 26.53 -62.25
C ILE A 653 28.43 27.62 -63.15
N ASN A 654 28.24 27.30 -64.43
CA ASN A 654 27.40 28.11 -65.32
C ASN A 654 25.92 27.79 -65.04
N PHE A 655 25.22 28.70 -64.38
CA PHE A 655 23.83 28.53 -63.97
C PHE A 655 22.81 28.59 -65.13
N GLU A 656 23.16 29.16 -66.29
CA GLU A 656 22.24 29.22 -67.44
C GLU A 656 22.10 27.87 -68.16
N GLU A 657 23.19 27.10 -68.23
CA GLU A 657 23.18 25.79 -68.89
C GLU A 657 22.38 24.75 -68.10
N GLN A 658 22.40 24.84 -66.77
CA GLN A 658 21.62 23.99 -65.86
C GLN A 658 20.12 24.29 -65.93
N ARG A 659 19.69 25.53 -66.23
CA ARG A 659 18.27 25.90 -66.22
C ARG A 659 17.43 25.14 -67.27
N SER A 660 18.04 24.70 -68.37
CA SER A 660 17.38 23.95 -69.45
C SER A 660 17.09 22.47 -69.13
N ARG A 661 17.69 21.92 -68.06
CA ARG A 661 17.53 20.50 -67.68
C ARG A 661 16.47 20.27 -66.60
N TRP A 662 15.83 21.33 -66.11
CA TRP A 662 14.99 21.32 -64.90
C TRP A 662 13.54 21.77 -65.14
N THR A 663 13.07 21.80 -66.40
CA THR A 663 11.63 21.87 -66.71
C THR A 663 11.00 20.51 -66.69
#